data_AF-A0A6N7EEP6-F1
#
_entry.id   AF-A0A6N7EEP6-F1
#
_cell.length_a   1.000
_cell.length_b   1.000
_cell.length_c   1.000
_cell.angle_alpha   90.00
_cell.angle_beta   90.00
_cell.angle_gamma   90.00
#
_symmetry.space_group_name_H-M   'P 1'
#
loop_
_entity.id
_entity.type
_entity.pdbx_description
1 polymer ?
#
loop_
_entity_poly.entity_id
_entity_poly.type
_entity_poly.pdbx_seq_one_letter_code
_entity_poly.pdbx_strand_id
1 'polypeptide(L)'
;MRQRFCSSTTYSRNDMSIPFAGDPLWRRHVVVTERLGPSWRRGYRRPLRRRGEILRESAVAVPAVLGHVTERTDRYRGRRPVRHEPRTPRADGDTLLVGTTELPAGREQEPMPPGDRRTGSSVRRWAAALAFALVLGAGLLGYALTRDGSEGGAPASAAVADVRTIHVAVDGDDAAEGSAAAPLRTLEAAVRRSDDGDTILVHSGTYRESLKIEGRPGLRLVAAAGADVWLDGSVVVPEWSRENGLWVSTGWTAEFNASPTYSWGAPDHSRTGWNFVDPAHPLAAHPDQVWIDDERQVQVGSASEVREGTFYVDYQNDELVLGSDPGGATVTASARSRALRVRSADVLVRGIGIRKYAPSVPHMGAVTVEAPGVTLDRVSVTDNATTGVHVLSEGVRLQDVALERNGMLGLSATEADGLELVRLTVRDNNLERFNQSPAAGGAKIGRSRGVLVENSTFTGNLANGLWFDESAYDIAIVHSRVLDNTGHGVSIEVSGEAAVVGNVIARNVGNGLKLNDTEDVDVWNNTFVDNNRSINVVQDDRDLHPRGTFRDPDLPLTWQTQSVAFRNNVIVHTGTAALPAKMESRTCLLCVEDFSGRWTAAEMDVTAAGNVYQRPDDMSPKWLVVWSRRDKDPHVFRTVADFRITVHQEETGVEFTGTTVLSEDLQPLPVLEELSGSVALPLPDELAELADRTPGSRHLGAWTD
;
A
#
# COMPACT_ATOMS: atom_id res chain seq x y z
N MET A 1 -37.40 -20.13 -10.11
CA MET A 1 -36.63 -19.54 -11.23
C MET A 1 -35.26 -19.14 -10.70
N ARG A 2 -34.17 -19.27 -11.47
CA ARG A 2 -32.85 -18.76 -11.09
C ARG A 2 -32.59 -17.44 -11.83
N GLN A 3 -32.59 -16.32 -11.13
CA GLN A 3 -32.00 -15.08 -11.67
C GLN A 3 -30.50 -15.10 -11.37
N ARG A 4 -29.68 -14.76 -12.37
CA ARG A 4 -28.25 -14.50 -12.16
C ARG A 4 -28.10 -13.00 -11.89
N PHE A 5 -27.48 -12.63 -10.77
CA PHE A 5 -26.94 -11.29 -10.62
C PHE A 5 -25.54 -11.25 -11.22
N CYS A 6 -25.34 -10.38 -12.21
CA CYS A 6 -24.02 -10.02 -12.69
C CYS A 6 -23.69 -8.64 -12.13
N SER A 7 -22.75 -8.56 -11.18
CA SER A 7 -21.91 -7.38 -11.00
C SER A 7 -20.47 -7.82 -11.26
N SER A 8 -19.79 -7.13 -12.17
CA SER A 8 -18.59 -7.69 -12.83
C SER A 8 -17.29 -7.25 -12.15
N THR A 9 -16.85 -8.00 -11.15
CA THR A 9 -15.46 -7.99 -10.67
C THR A 9 -14.98 -9.43 -10.48
N THR A 10 -14.83 -10.14 -11.59
CA THR A 10 -14.58 -11.59 -11.60
C THR A 10 -13.15 -11.93 -11.18
N TYR A 11 -12.93 -12.23 -9.91
CA TYR A 11 -11.68 -12.82 -9.44
C TYR A 11 -11.54 -14.26 -9.96
N SER A 12 -10.76 -14.46 -11.01
CA SER A 12 -10.37 -15.78 -11.50
C SER A 12 -9.22 -16.38 -10.68
N ARG A 13 -9.23 -17.71 -10.56
CA ARG A 13 -8.21 -18.50 -9.86
C ARG A 13 -6.86 -18.55 -10.59
N ASN A 14 -5.87 -18.99 -9.82
CA ASN A 14 -4.48 -19.31 -10.16
C ASN A 14 -3.53 -18.11 -10.36
N ASP A 15 -2.28 -18.36 -9.96
CA ASP A 15 -1.06 -17.56 -9.96
C ASP A 15 -1.20 -16.07 -9.59
N MET A 16 -0.85 -15.78 -8.33
CA MET A 16 -0.75 -14.46 -7.69
C MET A 16 0.33 -14.49 -6.60
N SER A 17 1.62 -14.37 -6.95
CA SER A 17 2.60 -13.79 -6.01
C SER A 17 2.64 -12.28 -6.23
N ILE A 18 2.59 -11.50 -5.15
CA ILE A 18 2.71 -10.04 -5.24
C ILE A 18 4.20 -9.72 -5.04
N PRO A 19 4.91 -9.21 -6.07
CA PRO A 19 6.36 -9.02 -5.97
C PRO A 19 6.68 -7.77 -5.15
N PHE A 20 6.65 -7.86 -3.83
CA PHE A 20 7.43 -6.93 -3.00
C PHE A 20 8.93 -7.18 -3.23
N ALA A 21 9.74 -6.12 -3.24
CA ALA A 21 11.19 -6.19 -3.43
C ALA A 21 11.90 -6.71 -2.16
N GLY A 22 11.76 -8.00 -1.87
CA GLY A 22 12.36 -8.68 -0.71
C GLY A 22 12.53 -10.20 -0.86
N ASP A 23 11.80 -10.84 -1.79
CA ASP A 23 11.90 -12.28 -2.12
C ASP A 23 13.36 -12.81 -2.10
N PRO A 24 13.67 -13.93 -1.41
CA PRO A 24 15.04 -14.41 -1.22
C PRO A 24 15.84 -14.69 -2.51
N LEU A 25 15.19 -14.76 -3.69
CA LEU A 25 15.87 -14.75 -4.99
C LEU A 25 16.74 -13.49 -5.20
N TRP A 26 16.33 -12.33 -4.69
CA TRP A 26 17.03 -11.04 -4.89
C TRP A 26 18.45 -10.98 -4.32
N ARG A 27 18.77 -11.79 -3.29
CA ARG A 27 20.13 -11.84 -2.71
C ARG A 27 21.15 -12.55 -3.62
N ARG A 28 20.76 -13.03 -4.81
CA ARG A 28 21.63 -13.69 -5.79
C ARG A 28 21.45 -13.14 -7.22
N HIS A 29 21.90 -11.90 -7.46
CA HIS A 29 22.73 -11.51 -8.63
C HIS A 29 22.81 -9.97 -8.77
N VAL A 30 23.71 -9.33 -8.01
CA VAL A 30 24.19 -7.98 -8.34
C VAL A 30 25.67 -8.08 -8.75
N VAL A 31 25.90 -8.34 -10.04
CA VAL A 31 27.22 -8.23 -10.67
C VAL A 31 27.11 -7.13 -11.71
N VAL A 32 27.35 -5.89 -11.28
CA VAL A 32 27.41 -4.74 -12.20
C VAL A 32 28.64 -4.91 -13.10
N THR A 33 28.41 -5.07 -14.41
CA THR A 33 29.49 -5.16 -15.40
C THR A 33 29.67 -3.81 -16.09
N GLU A 34 30.38 -2.90 -15.42
CA GLU A 34 30.73 -1.59 -15.99
C GLU A 34 31.54 -1.75 -17.28
N ARG A 35 30.96 -1.35 -18.42
CA ARG A 35 31.66 -1.27 -19.69
C ARG A 35 32.38 0.06 -19.82
N LEU A 36 33.65 0.11 -19.42
CA LEU A 36 34.52 1.26 -19.69
C LEU A 36 34.70 1.47 -21.20
N GLY A 37 34.45 2.70 -21.67
CA GLY A 37 34.65 3.12 -23.05
C GLY A 37 36.14 3.33 -23.41
N PRO A 38 36.56 3.13 -24.68
CA PRO A 38 37.99 3.10 -25.06
C PRO A 38 38.56 4.47 -25.51
N SER A 39 39.80 4.77 -25.13
CA SER A 39 40.51 6.01 -25.48
C SER A 39 41.72 5.84 -26.43
N TRP A 40 41.52 6.24 -27.69
CA TRP A 40 42.47 6.90 -28.62
C TRP A 40 43.95 6.42 -28.83
N ARG A 41 44.13 5.71 -29.95
CA ARG A 41 45.17 5.88 -31.03
C ARG A 41 46.70 5.91 -30.72
N ARG A 42 47.41 4.92 -31.29
CA ARG A 42 48.55 4.98 -32.27
C ARG A 42 49.18 3.55 -32.35
N GLY A 43 49.64 2.97 -33.46
CA GLY A 43 49.59 3.32 -34.89
C GLY A 43 50.95 3.12 -35.61
N TYR A 44 51.15 2.04 -36.40
CA TYR A 44 52.28 1.88 -37.36
C TYR A 44 51.96 0.89 -38.53
N ARG A 45 52.91 0.62 -39.44
CA ARG A 45 52.68 0.08 -40.81
C ARG A 45 53.23 -1.34 -41.07
N ARG A 46 52.49 -2.15 -41.87
CA ARG A 46 52.85 -3.05 -43.04
C ARG A 46 54.25 -3.73 -43.16
N PRO A 47 54.44 -4.77 -44.02
CA PRO A 47 53.53 -5.84 -44.54
C PRO A 47 54.22 -7.25 -44.67
N LEU A 48 53.57 -8.20 -45.40
CA LEU A 48 54.07 -9.43 -46.11
C LEU A 48 53.40 -10.75 -45.64
N ARG A 49 53.44 -11.90 -46.36
CA ARG A 49 52.97 -12.23 -47.74
C ARG A 49 53.04 -13.78 -47.96
N ARG A 50 52.08 -14.36 -48.73
CA ARG A 50 52.06 -15.76 -49.31
C ARG A 50 51.70 -16.91 -48.33
N ARG A 51 50.65 -17.71 -48.62
CA ARG A 51 50.49 -18.97 -49.45
C ARG A 51 50.95 -20.23 -48.71
N GLY A 52 50.30 -21.41 -48.79
CA GLY A 52 49.05 -21.86 -49.46
C GLY A 52 48.52 -23.12 -48.71
N GLU A 53 47.61 -23.97 -49.19
CA GLU A 53 46.88 -24.11 -50.48
C GLU A 53 45.71 -25.14 -50.28
N ILE A 54 44.99 -25.57 -51.35
CA ILE A 54 44.00 -26.70 -51.39
C ILE A 54 42.63 -26.46 -50.68
N LEU A 55 41.44 -26.63 -51.28
CA LEU A 55 40.99 -26.81 -52.69
C LEU A 55 39.51 -26.36 -52.88
N ARG A 56 39.20 -25.80 -54.06
CA ARG A 56 37.98 -25.85 -54.94
C ARG A 56 36.62 -26.41 -54.43
N GLU A 57 35.43 -25.99 -54.93
CA GLU A 57 34.99 -24.92 -55.88
C GLU A 57 33.45 -24.72 -55.85
N SER A 58 32.96 -23.50 -56.15
CA SER A 58 31.73 -23.15 -56.95
C SER A 58 30.31 -23.66 -56.58
N ALA A 59 29.19 -22.95 -56.86
CA ALA A 59 28.93 -21.54 -57.23
C ALA A 59 27.40 -21.20 -57.31
N VAL A 60 27.04 -19.92 -57.11
CA VAL A 60 25.85 -19.19 -57.70
C VAL A 60 24.41 -19.60 -57.24
N ALA A 61 23.37 -18.79 -57.50
CA ALA A 61 22.88 -17.61 -56.76
C ALA A 61 21.63 -16.94 -57.43
N VAL A 62 20.88 -16.08 -56.69
CA VAL A 62 19.88 -15.07 -57.19
C VAL A 62 18.53 -15.64 -57.75
N PRO A 63 17.39 -14.90 -57.85
CA PRO A 63 16.58 -14.12 -56.88
C PRO A 63 15.09 -14.58 -56.73
N ALA A 64 14.26 -13.75 -56.06
CA ALA A 64 12.80 -13.88 -55.85
C ALA A 64 11.90 -13.38 -57.03
N VAL A 65 10.56 -13.55 -56.91
CA VAL A 65 9.50 -12.63 -57.45
C VAL A 65 8.09 -12.90 -56.87
N LEU A 66 7.20 -11.90 -57.00
CA LEU A 66 5.87 -11.63 -56.38
C LEU A 66 4.72 -12.68 -56.50
N GLY A 67 3.69 -12.50 -55.65
CA GLY A 67 2.28 -12.93 -55.86
C GLY A 67 1.29 -12.24 -54.89
N HIS A 68 0.13 -11.74 -55.36
CA HIS A 68 -0.84 -10.89 -54.62
C HIS A 68 -2.31 -11.36 -54.82
N VAL A 69 -3.32 -10.56 -54.38
CA VAL A 69 -4.80 -10.72 -54.59
C VAL A 69 -5.47 -11.74 -53.63
N THR A 70 -6.46 -11.47 -52.73
CA THR A 70 -7.79 -10.77 -52.73
C THR A 70 -8.89 -11.51 -53.54
N GLU A 71 -10.22 -11.45 -53.30
CA GLU A 71 -11.14 -10.66 -52.45
C GLU A 71 -12.50 -11.43 -52.25
N ARG A 72 -13.42 -10.91 -51.39
CA ARG A 72 -14.92 -11.04 -51.39
C ARG A 72 -15.71 -12.36 -51.08
N THR A 73 -16.57 -12.25 -50.04
CA THR A 73 -18.05 -12.47 -49.97
C THR A 73 -18.80 -13.11 -51.17
N ASP A 74 -19.91 -13.87 -51.02
CA ASP A 74 -21.17 -13.47 -50.34
C ASP A 74 -22.19 -14.64 -50.04
N ARG A 75 -23.38 -14.25 -49.53
CA ARG A 75 -24.59 -14.91 -48.96
C ARG A 75 -25.30 -16.16 -49.57
N TYR A 76 -25.99 -16.87 -48.64
CA TYR A 76 -27.44 -17.27 -48.59
C TYR A 76 -28.00 -18.71 -48.82
N ARG A 77 -28.93 -19.09 -47.91
CA ARG A 77 -30.10 -20.04 -47.97
C ARG A 77 -29.89 -21.44 -48.62
N GLY A 78 -29.95 -22.58 -47.93
CA GLY A 78 -30.73 -23.00 -46.74
C GLY A 78 -31.85 -24.01 -47.10
N ARG A 79 -32.04 -25.09 -46.32
CA ARG A 79 -33.28 -25.90 -46.21
C ARG A 79 -33.27 -26.84 -44.98
N ARG A 80 -34.46 -27.12 -44.43
CA ARG A 80 -34.84 -28.18 -43.45
C ARG A 80 -35.88 -29.10 -44.15
N PRO A 81 -36.44 -30.19 -43.55
CA PRO A 81 -36.14 -30.88 -42.27
C PRO A 81 -35.91 -32.40 -42.45
N VAL A 82 -35.86 -33.17 -41.35
CA VAL A 82 -36.74 -34.34 -41.07
C VAL A 82 -36.56 -34.75 -39.59
N ARG A 83 -37.57 -35.38 -38.97
CA ARG A 83 -37.54 -35.98 -37.61
C ARG A 83 -37.38 -37.50 -37.70
N HIS A 84 -36.92 -38.16 -36.64
CA HIS A 84 -37.68 -39.30 -36.08
C HIS A 84 -37.32 -39.63 -34.62
N GLU A 85 -38.35 -40.06 -33.90
CA GLU A 85 -38.43 -40.58 -32.52
C GLU A 85 -39.68 -41.50 -32.51
N PRO A 86 -40.00 -42.25 -31.45
CA PRO A 86 -39.18 -42.88 -30.40
C PRO A 86 -39.43 -44.42 -30.33
N ARG A 87 -38.78 -45.16 -29.41
CA ARG A 87 -39.31 -46.44 -28.90
C ARG A 87 -38.96 -46.70 -27.42
N THR A 88 -39.98 -47.03 -26.64
CA THR A 88 -39.91 -47.68 -25.32
C THR A 88 -40.13 -49.20 -25.45
N PRO A 89 -40.01 -49.97 -24.35
CA PRO A 89 -41.18 -50.74 -23.92
C PRO A 89 -41.39 -50.82 -22.39
N ARG A 90 -42.44 -51.53 -21.97
CA ARG A 90 -42.91 -51.84 -20.60
C ARG A 90 -43.51 -53.26 -20.60
N ALA A 91 -43.71 -53.97 -19.48
CA ALA A 91 -43.30 -53.71 -18.10
C ALA A 91 -42.62 -55.00 -17.51
N ASP A 92 -43.09 -55.81 -16.56
CA ASP A 92 -44.22 -55.78 -15.60
C ASP A 92 -43.98 -56.84 -14.48
N GLY A 93 -44.68 -56.76 -13.33
CA GLY A 93 -44.77 -57.89 -12.36
C GLY A 93 -44.60 -57.60 -10.86
N ASP A 94 -45.71 -57.59 -10.11
CA ASP A 94 -45.77 -57.59 -8.63
C ASP A 94 -45.79 -59.02 -8.03
N THR A 95 -45.54 -59.16 -6.70
CA THR A 95 -46.28 -60.02 -5.72
C THR A 95 -45.76 -59.76 -4.28
N LEU A 96 -46.54 -60.13 -3.24
CA LEU A 96 -46.43 -59.70 -1.83
C LEU A 96 -46.46 -60.88 -0.81
N LEU A 97 -46.08 -60.62 0.47
CA LEU A 97 -46.31 -61.46 1.70
C LEU A 97 -45.47 -62.76 1.80
N VAL A 98 -45.14 -63.39 2.96
CA VAL A 98 -45.24 -63.18 4.43
C VAL A 98 -44.16 -64.09 5.10
N GLY A 99 -43.62 -63.94 6.32
CA GLY A 99 -43.75 -63.03 7.48
C GLY A 99 -43.07 -63.67 8.74
N THR A 100 -43.05 -62.99 9.90
CA THR A 100 -42.94 -63.52 11.31
C THR A 100 -41.80 -64.53 11.72
N THR A 101 -41.23 -64.59 12.94
CA THR A 101 -41.68 -64.25 14.32
C THR A 101 -40.51 -63.89 15.31
N GLU A 102 -40.79 -62.96 16.24
CA GLU A 102 -40.53 -62.99 17.72
C GLU A 102 -39.13 -62.80 18.39
N LEU A 103 -39.24 -62.43 19.69
CA LEU A 103 -38.27 -62.03 20.74
C LEU A 103 -38.48 -62.98 21.97
N PRO A 104 -38.22 -62.67 23.28
CA PRO A 104 -37.41 -61.67 24.00
C PRO A 104 -36.33 -62.39 24.88
N ALA A 105 -35.75 -61.95 26.02
CA ALA A 105 -35.80 -60.79 26.94
C ALA A 105 -34.40 -60.65 27.61
N GLY A 106 -34.06 -59.76 28.56
CA GLY A 106 -34.72 -58.68 29.32
C GLY A 106 -33.66 -58.01 30.24
N ARG A 107 -33.93 -57.31 31.36
CA ARG A 107 -35.19 -56.96 32.05
C ARG A 107 -34.92 -55.92 33.18
N GLU A 108 -35.66 -54.80 33.22
CA GLU A 108 -36.01 -53.93 34.40
C GLU A 108 -34.85 -53.31 35.27
N GLN A 109 -34.97 -52.22 36.06
CA GLN A 109 -36.10 -51.40 36.54
C GLN A 109 -35.65 -49.93 36.88
N GLU A 110 -36.58 -49.02 37.20
CA GLU A 110 -36.41 -47.57 37.54
C GLU A 110 -36.04 -47.32 39.06
N PRO A 111 -35.93 -46.10 39.67
CA PRO A 111 -36.32 -44.73 39.23
C PRO A 111 -35.45 -43.49 39.68
N MET A 112 -35.96 -42.28 39.40
CA MET A 112 -35.60 -40.94 39.96
C MET A 112 -36.59 -40.52 41.08
N PRO A 113 -36.55 -39.33 41.78
CA PRO A 113 -35.65 -38.14 41.75
C PRO A 113 -35.17 -37.79 43.21
N PRO A 114 -35.05 -36.52 43.73
CA PRO A 114 -34.77 -35.18 43.17
C PRO A 114 -33.67 -34.32 43.89
N GLY A 115 -33.00 -33.42 43.14
CA GLY A 115 -32.69 -32.02 43.54
C GLY A 115 -31.54 -31.64 44.51
N ASP A 116 -30.84 -30.54 44.18
CA ASP A 116 -30.76 -29.30 45.02
C ASP A 116 -30.49 -28.07 44.11
N ARG A 117 -30.72 -26.85 44.62
CA ARG A 117 -30.40 -25.55 43.98
C ARG A 117 -29.55 -24.69 44.92
N ARG A 118 -28.24 -24.52 44.66
CA ARG A 118 -27.39 -23.46 45.24
C ARG A 118 -26.41 -22.98 44.16
N THR A 119 -26.29 -21.71 43.76
CA THR A 119 -26.03 -20.45 44.50
C THR A 119 -24.70 -20.44 45.24
N GLY A 120 -23.72 -19.66 44.77
CA GLY A 120 -22.45 -19.45 45.48
C GLY A 120 -21.42 -18.67 44.67
N SER A 121 -21.28 -17.36 44.93
CA SER A 121 -20.26 -16.49 44.35
C SER A 121 -19.10 -16.23 45.32
N SER A 122 -17.86 -16.35 44.85
CA SER A 122 -16.64 -15.66 45.36
C SER A 122 -15.46 -16.05 44.46
N VAL A 123 -14.66 -15.15 43.87
CA VAL A 123 -13.89 -14.01 44.43
C VAL A 123 -12.80 -14.47 45.40
N ARG A 124 -11.54 -14.46 44.94
CA ARG A 124 -10.36 -14.14 45.76
C ARG A 124 -9.17 -13.67 44.91
N ARG A 125 -8.70 -12.46 45.20
CA ARG A 125 -7.39 -11.92 44.80
C ARG A 125 -6.32 -12.37 45.82
N TRP A 126 -5.17 -11.67 45.86
CA TRP A 126 -3.97 -11.85 46.71
C TRP A 126 -2.95 -12.86 46.16
N ALA A 127 -1.66 -12.56 46.08
CA ALA A 127 -0.97 -11.27 46.20
C ALA A 127 0.42 -11.32 45.55
N ALA A 128 0.93 -10.19 45.07
CA ALA A 128 2.34 -10.02 44.69
C ALA A 128 3.03 -9.06 45.67
N ALA A 129 4.04 -9.54 46.41
CA ALA A 129 5.09 -8.76 47.08
C ALA A 129 6.06 -9.68 47.84
N LEU A 130 7.28 -9.89 47.31
CA LEU A 130 8.57 -10.19 48.01
C LEU A 130 9.61 -10.77 47.04
N ALA A 131 10.19 -9.91 46.19
CA ALA A 131 11.29 -10.27 45.30
C ALA A 131 12.26 -9.09 45.06
N PHE A 132 12.47 -8.25 46.08
CA PHE A 132 13.46 -7.16 46.06
C PHE A 132 14.30 -7.20 47.34
N ALA A 133 15.58 -6.82 47.23
CA ALA A 133 16.61 -6.84 48.27
C ALA A 133 17.02 -8.22 48.83
N LEU A 134 17.82 -8.99 48.06
CA LEU A 134 18.81 -9.92 48.66
C LEU A 134 20.01 -10.33 47.76
N VAL A 135 20.51 -9.45 46.87
CA VAL A 135 21.80 -9.65 46.14
C VAL A 135 22.73 -8.42 46.26
N LEU A 136 22.70 -7.74 47.39
CA LEU A 136 23.68 -6.72 47.79
C LEU A 136 24.33 -7.16 49.12
N GLY A 137 25.28 -8.10 49.04
CA GLY A 137 25.89 -8.68 50.25
C GLY A 137 26.92 -9.80 50.09
N ALA A 138 27.41 -10.11 48.88
CA ALA A 138 28.34 -11.24 48.66
C ALA A 138 29.36 -10.98 47.52
N GLY A 139 30.07 -9.85 47.55
CA GLY A 139 31.01 -9.45 46.48
C GLY A 139 32.29 -8.74 46.95
N LEU A 140 32.59 -8.72 48.25
CA LEU A 140 33.68 -7.90 48.84
C LEU A 140 34.62 -8.69 49.78
N LEU A 141 34.95 -9.94 49.44
CA LEU A 141 36.04 -10.68 50.10
C LEU A 141 36.70 -11.74 49.20
N GLY A 142 37.22 -11.30 48.05
CA GLY A 142 37.82 -12.21 47.05
C GLY A 142 38.90 -11.59 46.15
N TYR A 143 39.52 -10.47 46.54
CA TYR A 143 40.55 -9.80 45.72
C TYR A 143 41.76 -9.31 46.53
N ALA A 144 42.41 -10.26 47.20
CA ALA A 144 43.76 -10.10 47.71
C ALA A 144 44.50 -11.43 47.55
N LEU A 145 45.81 -11.38 47.25
CA LEU A 145 46.72 -12.54 47.06
C LEU A 145 46.62 -13.32 45.73
N THR A 146 46.61 -12.63 44.59
CA THR A 146 47.51 -12.99 43.48
C THR A 146 48.13 -11.72 42.88
N ARG A 147 49.44 -11.55 43.08
CA ARG A 147 50.28 -10.65 42.28
C ARG A 147 51.22 -11.54 41.49
N ASP A 148 51.02 -11.59 40.18
CA ASP A 148 52.09 -11.84 39.22
C ASP A 148 51.82 -11.01 37.97
N GLY A 149 52.89 -10.58 37.29
CA GLY A 149 52.83 -9.49 36.32
C GLY A 149 52.61 -9.92 34.87
N SER A 150 51.66 -9.29 34.19
CA SER A 150 51.67 -9.13 32.74
C SER A 150 51.11 -7.76 32.36
N GLU A 151 51.70 -7.11 31.36
CA GLU A 151 51.33 -5.77 30.93
C GLU A 151 50.06 -5.79 30.06
N GLY A 152 48.91 -5.92 30.73
CA GLY A 152 47.61 -5.73 30.10
C GLY A 152 47.34 -4.25 29.85
N GLY A 153 47.57 -3.78 28.62
CA GLY A 153 47.17 -2.44 28.20
C GLY A 153 45.67 -2.26 28.41
N ALA A 154 45.28 -1.18 29.10
CA ALA A 154 43.86 -0.87 29.30
C ALA A 154 43.16 -0.73 27.93
N PRO A 155 41.92 -1.23 27.76
CA PRO A 155 41.15 -0.91 26.57
C PRO A 155 41.05 0.61 26.48
N ALA A 156 41.49 1.19 25.35
CA ALA A 156 41.40 2.61 25.15
C ALA A 156 39.93 3.02 25.30
N SER A 157 39.65 3.99 26.19
CA SER A 157 38.33 4.64 26.20
C SER A 157 38.12 5.15 24.77
N ALA A 158 37.11 4.63 24.08
CA ALA A 158 36.71 5.21 22.81
C ALA A 158 36.43 6.69 23.09
N ALA A 159 37.16 7.57 22.42
CA ALA A 159 36.87 8.99 22.49
C ALA A 159 35.46 9.15 21.90
N VAL A 160 34.54 9.71 22.68
CA VAL A 160 33.28 10.20 22.11
C VAL A 160 33.70 11.24 21.06
N ALA A 161 33.38 10.99 19.80
CA ALA A 161 33.70 11.92 18.74
C ALA A 161 32.99 13.25 19.04
N ASP A 162 33.72 14.37 18.95
CA ASP A 162 33.12 15.69 19.08
C ASP A 162 32.13 15.88 17.91
N VAL A 163 30.83 15.78 18.20
CA VAL A 163 29.76 15.94 17.21
C VAL A 163 29.79 17.36 16.64
N ARG A 164 30.01 17.47 15.33
CA ARG A 164 30.17 18.74 14.62
C ARG A 164 28.88 19.18 13.94
N THR A 165 28.84 20.46 13.60
CA THR A 165 27.88 21.02 12.64
C THR A 165 28.63 21.40 11.36
N ILE A 166 28.30 20.74 10.25
CA ILE A 166 28.80 21.05 8.91
C ILE A 166 27.73 21.86 8.18
N HIS A 167 28.05 23.06 7.76
CA HIS A 167 27.14 23.96 7.06
C HIS A 167 27.21 23.75 5.54
N VAL A 168 26.05 23.77 4.88
CA VAL A 168 25.91 23.67 3.43
C VAL A 168 25.03 24.81 2.90
N ALA A 169 25.50 25.51 1.88
CA ALA A 169 24.79 26.62 1.23
C ALA A 169 25.06 26.60 -0.28
N VAL A 170 24.08 26.97 -1.10
CA VAL A 170 24.20 26.92 -2.58
C VAL A 170 25.30 27.83 -3.17
N ASP A 171 25.76 28.82 -2.41
CA ASP A 171 26.84 29.76 -2.73
C ASP A 171 28.17 29.42 -2.02
N GLY A 172 28.24 28.30 -1.29
CA GLY A 172 29.45 27.80 -0.63
C GLY A 172 30.49 27.20 -1.59
N ASP A 173 31.54 26.59 -1.01
CA ASP A 173 32.62 25.92 -1.75
C ASP A 173 32.93 24.54 -1.16
N ASP A 174 32.96 23.50 -2.00
CA ASP A 174 33.29 22.13 -1.59
C ASP A 174 34.77 21.95 -1.16
N ALA A 175 35.62 22.95 -1.42
CA ALA A 175 36.97 23.05 -0.89
C ALA A 175 37.06 23.76 0.47
N ALA A 176 36.00 24.44 0.93
CA ALA A 176 35.96 25.13 2.22
C ALA A 176 36.04 24.16 3.42
N GLU A 177 36.09 24.69 4.66
CA GLU A 177 36.08 23.86 5.87
C GLU A 177 34.68 23.31 6.21
N GLY A 178 33.61 24.00 5.83
CA GLY A 178 32.23 23.63 6.18
C GLY A 178 31.71 24.31 7.46
N SER A 179 32.32 25.41 7.89
CA SER A 179 31.84 26.21 9.02
C SER A 179 30.73 27.19 8.59
N ALA A 180 30.05 27.82 9.55
CA ALA A 180 29.00 28.81 9.26
C ALA A 180 29.49 30.03 8.46
N ALA A 181 30.80 30.32 8.47
CA ALA A 181 31.42 31.42 7.72
C ALA A 181 32.05 30.97 6.39
N ALA A 182 32.22 29.67 6.19
CA ALA A 182 32.80 29.05 5.00
C ALA A 182 32.10 27.70 4.72
N PRO A 183 30.82 27.73 4.33
CA PRO A 183 30.00 26.53 4.14
C PRO A 183 30.44 25.74 2.90
N LEU A 184 30.13 24.45 2.90
CA LEU A 184 30.24 23.61 1.71
C LEU A 184 29.14 23.96 0.71
N ARG A 185 29.36 23.64 -0.56
CA ARG A 185 28.39 23.90 -1.64
C ARG A 185 27.38 22.78 -1.81
N THR A 186 27.84 21.54 -1.62
CA THR A 186 27.07 20.31 -1.90
C THR A 186 26.83 19.47 -0.65
N LEU A 187 25.67 18.83 -0.64
CA LEU A 187 25.27 17.88 0.40
C LEU A 187 26.10 16.59 0.30
N GLU A 188 26.51 16.16 -0.90
CA GLU A 188 27.39 15.01 -1.08
C GLU A 188 28.78 15.25 -0.46
N ALA A 189 29.35 16.45 -0.60
CA ALA A 189 30.61 16.80 0.07
C ALA A 189 30.47 16.79 1.60
N ALA A 190 29.34 17.25 2.14
CA ALA A 190 29.06 17.25 3.57
C ALA A 190 28.95 15.81 4.14
N VAL A 191 28.15 14.94 3.51
CA VAL A 191 28.03 13.52 3.93
C VAL A 191 29.39 12.81 3.87
N ARG A 192 30.20 13.09 2.85
CA ARG A 192 31.56 12.53 2.70
C ARG A 192 32.53 12.99 3.80
N ARG A 193 32.36 14.23 4.31
CA ARG A 193 33.20 14.86 5.34
C ARG A 193 32.72 14.65 6.77
N SER A 194 31.44 14.34 6.96
CA SER A 194 30.85 14.01 8.26
C SER A 194 31.39 12.70 8.84
N ASP A 195 31.31 12.57 10.15
CA ASP A 195 31.51 11.33 10.91
C ASP A 195 30.17 10.89 11.53
N ASP A 196 30.19 9.94 12.46
CA ASP A 196 28.98 9.39 13.10
C ASP A 196 28.33 10.42 14.05
N GLY A 197 27.00 10.52 14.03
CA GLY A 197 26.23 11.47 14.86
C GLY A 197 26.29 12.96 14.44
N ASP A 198 27.15 13.34 13.50
CA ASP A 198 27.33 14.72 13.02
C ASP A 198 26.01 15.35 12.52
N THR A 199 25.94 16.69 12.58
CA THR A 199 24.84 17.46 11.98
C THR A 199 25.26 18.15 10.70
N ILE A 200 24.56 17.88 9.60
CA ILE A 200 24.66 18.65 8.35
C ILE A 200 23.53 19.68 8.36
N LEU A 201 23.88 20.95 8.56
CA LEU A 201 22.93 22.05 8.59
C LEU A 201 22.82 22.70 7.21
N VAL A 202 21.65 22.56 6.58
CA VAL A 202 21.41 22.99 5.20
C VAL A 202 20.72 24.36 5.17
N HIS A 203 21.35 25.34 4.54
CA HIS A 203 20.79 26.67 4.32
C HIS A 203 19.91 26.70 3.06
N SER A 204 19.03 27.70 2.95
CA SER A 204 18.01 27.79 1.90
C SER A 204 18.57 27.64 0.49
N GLY A 205 17.86 26.91 -0.36
CA GLY A 205 18.20 26.76 -1.78
C GLY A 205 17.79 25.44 -2.42
N THR A 206 18.02 25.34 -3.72
CA THR A 206 17.68 24.19 -4.57
C THR A 206 18.94 23.37 -4.90
N TYR A 207 19.10 22.23 -4.22
CA TYR A 207 20.23 21.32 -4.35
C TYR A 207 19.93 20.23 -5.39
N ARG A 208 20.60 20.29 -6.54
CA ARG A 208 20.35 19.39 -7.67
C ARG A 208 21.28 18.18 -7.63
N GLU A 209 21.10 17.37 -6.59
CA GLU A 209 21.99 16.25 -6.20
C GLU A 209 21.26 14.90 -6.13
N SER A 210 22.00 13.82 -5.90
CA SER A 210 21.49 12.47 -5.58
C SER A 210 22.34 11.89 -4.45
N LEU A 211 21.74 11.73 -3.27
CA LEU A 211 22.47 11.46 -2.02
C LEU A 211 22.38 9.99 -1.58
N LYS A 212 23.44 9.56 -0.89
CA LYS A 212 23.56 8.24 -0.26
C LYS A 212 24.24 8.38 1.10
N ILE A 213 23.53 8.09 2.18
CA ILE A 213 24.03 8.15 3.55
C ILE A 213 24.40 6.73 3.99
N GLU A 214 25.66 6.34 3.84
CA GLU A 214 26.18 4.99 4.15
C GLU A 214 27.43 5.08 5.01
N GLY A 215 27.52 4.27 6.07
CA GLY A 215 28.62 4.32 7.03
C GLY A 215 28.63 5.62 7.86
N ARG A 216 27.44 6.12 8.22
CA ARG A 216 27.22 7.34 9.02
C ARG A 216 26.03 7.16 10.01
N PRO A 217 26.08 6.20 10.95
CA PRO A 217 25.02 6.05 11.95
C PRO A 217 24.79 7.35 12.74
N GLY A 218 23.52 7.62 13.09
CA GLY A 218 23.12 8.79 13.84
C GLY A 218 23.19 10.14 13.11
N LEU A 219 23.61 10.17 11.83
CA LEU A 219 23.81 11.42 11.07
C LEU A 219 22.52 12.24 10.97
N ARG A 220 22.64 13.56 11.15
CA ARG A 220 21.51 14.48 11.27
C ARG A 220 21.52 15.47 10.10
N LEU A 221 20.78 15.17 9.04
CA LEU A 221 20.61 16.05 7.88
C LEU A 221 19.40 16.99 8.11
N VAL A 222 19.68 18.26 8.43
CA VAL A 222 18.68 19.18 9.00
C VAL A 222 18.69 20.52 8.27
N ALA A 223 17.53 20.98 7.78
CA ALA A 223 17.38 22.34 7.28
C ALA A 223 17.54 23.38 8.41
N ALA A 224 18.20 24.50 8.11
CA ALA A 224 18.36 25.62 9.05
C ALA A 224 17.00 26.23 9.43
N ALA A 225 16.95 26.92 10.58
CA ALA A 225 15.71 27.47 11.12
C ALA A 225 15.08 28.50 10.17
N GLY A 226 13.90 28.19 9.63
CA GLY A 226 13.20 29.02 8.65
C GLY A 226 13.76 28.95 7.22
N ALA A 227 14.65 28.00 6.92
CA ALA A 227 15.17 27.80 5.57
C ALA A 227 14.19 27.02 4.68
N ASP A 228 14.14 27.40 3.40
CA ASP A 228 13.43 26.67 2.34
C ASP A 228 14.45 25.86 1.54
N VAL A 229 14.43 24.54 1.70
CA VAL A 229 15.51 23.62 1.25
C VAL A 229 14.90 22.52 0.39
N TRP A 230 15.34 22.43 -0.87
CA TRP A 230 14.83 21.44 -1.82
C TRP A 230 15.95 20.62 -2.45
N LEU A 231 15.88 19.30 -2.30
CA LEU A 231 16.45 18.36 -3.28
C LEU A 231 15.56 18.36 -4.53
N ASP A 232 16.12 18.73 -5.67
CA ASP A 232 15.37 18.89 -6.93
C ASP A 232 16.03 18.12 -8.07
N GLY A 233 15.37 17.05 -8.51
CA GLY A 233 15.91 16.12 -9.51
C GLY A 233 16.00 16.69 -10.92
N SER A 234 15.34 17.83 -11.19
CA SER A 234 15.28 18.43 -12.52
C SER A 234 16.52 19.25 -12.90
N VAL A 235 16.52 19.76 -14.13
CA VAL A 235 17.34 20.89 -14.61
C VAL A 235 16.46 21.85 -15.38
N VAL A 236 16.91 23.10 -15.57
CA VAL A 236 16.30 24.04 -16.53
C VAL A 236 16.67 23.57 -17.93
N VAL A 237 15.71 23.52 -18.85
CA VAL A 237 15.94 23.14 -20.25
C VAL A 237 16.00 24.40 -21.13
N PRO A 238 17.17 24.74 -21.70
CA PRO A 238 17.37 25.97 -22.47
C PRO A 238 17.01 25.80 -23.97
N GLU A 239 17.23 26.87 -24.73
CA GLU A 239 17.41 26.84 -26.20
C GLU A 239 16.29 26.12 -26.99
N TRP A 240 15.08 26.66 -26.89
CA TRP A 240 13.90 26.18 -27.62
C TRP A 240 13.80 26.76 -29.03
N SER A 241 13.90 25.91 -30.05
CA SER A 241 13.53 26.21 -31.44
C SER A 241 12.04 25.91 -31.69
N ARG A 242 11.46 26.46 -32.77
CA ARG A 242 10.09 26.12 -33.20
C ARG A 242 10.10 25.40 -34.55
N GLU A 243 9.74 24.13 -34.55
CA GLU A 243 9.95 23.23 -35.67
C GLU A 243 8.69 22.40 -35.96
N ASN A 244 8.25 22.40 -37.23
CA ASN A 244 7.02 21.75 -37.70
C ASN A 244 5.72 22.12 -36.94
N GLY A 245 5.74 23.20 -36.15
CA GLY A 245 4.63 23.69 -35.34
C GLY A 245 4.84 23.52 -33.83
N LEU A 246 5.65 22.53 -33.44
CA LEU A 246 6.05 22.20 -32.07
C LEU A 246 7.26 23.04 -31.62
N TRP A 247 7.62 22.92 -30.35
CA TRP A 247 8.85 23.47 -29.79
C TRP A 247 9.84 22.35 -29.46
N VAL A 248 11.12 22.53 -29.78
CA VAL A 248 12.16 21.50 -29.64
C VAL A 248 13.38 22.08 -28.90
N SER A 249 13.95 21.31 -27.98
CA SER A 249 15.26 21.56 -27.39
C SER A 249 16.15 20.35 -27.65
N THR A 250 17.35 20.59 -28.18
CA THR A 250 18.29 19.55 -28.65
C THR A 250 19.42 19.31 -27.65
N GLY A 251 20.01 18.11 -27.67
CA GLY A 251 21.02 17.68 -26.69
C GLY A 251 20.44 17.17 -25.36
N TRP A 252 19.15 16.89 -25.31
CA TRP A 252 18.49 16.28 -24.15
C TRP A 252 18.86 14.80 -24.05
N THR A 253 19.78 14.49 -23.13
CA THR A 253 20.47 13.20 -23.00
C THR A 253 20.13 12.46 -21.70
N ALA A 254 19.08 12.89 -20.98
CA ALA A 254 18.59 12.19 -19.80
C ALA A 254 17.61 11.07 -20.21
N GLU A 255 18.13 9.85 -20.28
CA GLU A 255 17.34 8.63 -20.49
C GLU A 255 16.95 7.98 -19.16
N PHE A 256 15.74 7.41 -19.11
CA PHE A 256 15.29 6.59 -17.98
C PHE A 256 14.68 5.26 -18.44
N ASN A 257 14.77 4.26 -17.57
CA ASN A 257 14.25 2.93 -17.86
C ASN A 257 12.76 2.82 -17.48
N ALA A 258 11.90 2.49 -18.44
CA ALA A 258 10.46 2.36 -18.24
C ALA A 258 10.01 0.92 -17.91
N SER A 259 10.70 0.22 -17.00
CA SER A 259 10.25 -1.10 -16.53
C SER A 259 8.91 -0.96 -15.79
N PRO A 260 7.86 -1.73 -16.15
CA PRO A 260 6.52 -1.57 -15.58
C PRO A 260 6.37 -2.19 -14.18
N THR A 261 7.21 -3.18 -13.84
CA THR A 261 7.21 -3.86 -12.54
C THR A 261 8.42 -3.42 -11.70
N TYR A 262 8.50 -3.87 -10.44
CA TYR A 262 9.68 -3.68 -9.59
C TYR A 262 10.94 -4.46 -10.07
N SER A 263 10.88 -5.19 -11.18
CA SER A 263 11.99 -5.97 -11.74
C SER A 263 12.54 -5.34 -13.02
N TRP A 264 13.84 -4.99 -13.03
CA TRP A 264 14.53 -4.40 -14.19
C TRP A 264 14.39 -5.25 -15.47
N GLY A 265 13.74 -4.68 -16.49
CA GLY A 265 13.56 -5.30 -17.80
C GLY A 265 12.54 -6.46 -17.84
N ALA A 266 11.82 -6.72 -16.74
CA ALA A 266 10.76 -7.71 -16.73
C ALA A 266 9.50 -7.17 -17.45
N PRO A 267 8.76 -8.02 -18.19
CA PRO A 267 7.47 -7.64 -18.75
C PRO A 267 6.43 -7.38 -17.64
N ASP A 268 5.39 -6.62 -17.96
CA ASP A 268 4.22 -6.51 -17.10
C ASP A 268 3.43 -7.83 -17.05
N HIS A 269 2.59 -8.00 -16.03
CA HIS A 269 1.68 -9.13 -15.94
C HIS A 269 0.67 -9.12 -17.09
N SER A 270 0.25 -10.29 -17.57
CA SER A 270 -0.72 -10.42 -18.68
C SER A 270 -2.20 -10.48 -18.23
N ARG A 271 -2.44 -10.48 -16.91
CA ARG A 271 -3.78 -10.57 -16.31
C ARG A 271 -4.40 -9.18 -16.19
N THR A 272 -5.54 -8.96 -16.85
CA THR A 272 -6.27 -7.68 -16.84
C THR A 272 -6.58 -7.21 -15.41
N GLY A 273 -6.20 -5.97 -15.08
CA GLY A 273 -6.36 -5.37 -13.75
C GLY A 273 -5.35 -5.86 -12.71
N TRP A 274 -4.33 -6.60 -13.14
CA TRP A 274 -3.17 -7.05 -12.36
C TRP A 274 -1.83 -6.77 -13.05
N ASN A 275 -1.88 -6.29 -14.30
CA ASN A 275 -0.84 -5.50 -14.93
C ASN A 275 -0.65 -4.16 -14.19
N PHE A 276 0.58 -3.72 -13.97
CA PHE A 276 0.89 -2.43 -13.34
C PHE A 276 0.41 -1.25 -14.20
N VAL A 277 0.65 -1.28 -15.51
CA VAL A 277 0.32 -0.18 -16.42
C VAL A 277 -1.11 -0.34 -16.94
N ASP A 278 -1.98 0.65 -16.71
CA ASP A 278 -3.31 0.69 -17.33
C ASP A 278 -3.16 0.85 -18.86
N PRO A 279 -3.77 0.01 -19.71
CA PRO A 279 -3.75 0.20 -21.17
C PRO A 279 -4.37 1.53 -21.65
N ALA A 280 -5.14 2.24 -20.81
CA ALA A 280 -5.59 3.61 -21.06
C ALA A 280 -4.49 4.67 -20.76
N HIS A 281 -3.46 4.31 -20.01
CA HIS A 281 -2.34 5.14 -19.59
C HIS A 281 -1.00 4.42 -19.87
N PRO A 282 -0.70 4.06 -21.14
CA PRO A 282 0.39 3.16 -21.50
C PRO A 282 1.80 3.67 -21.15
N LEU A 283 1.93 4.95 -20.84
CA LEU A 283 3.19 5.59 -20.44
C LEU A 283 3.34 5.70 -18.92
N ALA A 284 2.46 5.12 -18.09
CA ALA A 284 2.52 5.28 -16.63
C ALA A 284 3.89 4.89 -16.03
N ALA A 285 4.56 3.89 -16.61
CA ALA A 285 5.90 3.44 -16.22
C ALA A 285 7.08 4.25 -16.80
N HIS A 286 6.83 5.20 -17.72
CA HIS A 286 7.85 6.10 -18.23
C HIS A 286 8.05 7.24 -17.23
N PRO A 287 9.27 7.43 -16.67
CA PRO A 287 9.44 8.34 -15.55
C PRO A 287 9.96 9.73 -15.97
N ASP A 288 9.98 10.06 -17.26
CA ASP A 288 10.29 11.41 -17.73
C ASP A 288 9.19 12.38 -17.26
N GLN A 289 9.58 13.59 -16.86
CA GLN A 289 8.62 14.62 -16.44
C GLN A 289 9.13 16.01 -16.82
N VAL A 290 8.21 16.89 -17.20
CA VAL A 290 8.47 18.28 -17.61
C VAL A 290 7.46 19.22 -16.94
N TRP A 291 7.94 20.41 -16.56
CA TRP A 291 7.13 21.51 -16.05
C TRP A 291 7.47 22.81 -16.77
N ILE A 292 6.48 23.67 -16.98
CA ILE A 292 6.64 25.04 -17.51
C ILE A 292 6.13 25.99 -16.42
N ASP A 293 7.01 26.83 -15.86
CA ASP A 293 6.71 27.65 -14.66
C ASP A 293 6.05 26.85 -13.53
N ASP A 294 6.63 25.67 -13.25
CA ASP A 294 6.15 24.64 -12.31
C ASP A 294 4.79 23.98 -12.64
N GLU A 295 4.13 24.30 -13.77
CA GLU A 295 2.97 23.55 -14.28
C GLU A 295 3.38 22.27 -15.05
N ARG A 296 2.99 21.11 -14.53
CA ARG A 296 3.34 19.79 -15.10
C ARG A 296 2.71 19.54 -16.48
N GLN A 297 3.53 19.18 -17.45
CA GLN A 297 3.12 18.71 -18.78
C GLN A 297 2.95 17.18 -18.80
N VAL A 298 2.10 16.64 -19.68
CA VAL A 298 1.84 15.18 -19.78
C VAL A 298 2.68 14.54 -20.89
N GLN A 299 3.34 13.41 -20.61
CA GLN A 299 4.11 12.69 -21.62
C GLN A 299 3.19 12.04 -22.68
N VAL A 300 3.61 12.05 -23.94
CA VAL A 300 3.01 11.29 -25.05
C VAL A 300 4.06 10.43 -25.76
N GLY A 301 3.64 9.42 -26.53
CA GLY A 301 4.51 8.36 -27.04
C GLY A 301 5.24 8.68 -28.34
N SER A 302 4.86 9.79 -29.00
CA SER A 302 5.40 10.21 -30.28
C SER A 302 5.24 11.71 -30.50
N ALA A 303 6.12 12.32 -31.30
CA ALA A 303 5.99 13.72 -31.73
C ALA A 303 4.62 14.02 -32.40
N SER A 304 3.99 13.03 -33.05
CA SER A 304 2.67 13.15 -33.67
C SER A 304 1.50 13.28 -32.69
N GLU A 305 1.69 12.94 -31.42
CA GLU A 305 0.67 13.08 -30.36
C GLU A 305 0.84 14.39 -29.57
N VAL A 306 1.92 15.14 -29.82
CA VAL A 306 2.26 16.35 -29.08
C VAL A 306 1.31 17.50 -29.44
N ARG A 307 0.79 18.12 -28.39
CA ARG A 307 -0.19 19.21 -28.37
C ARG A 307 0.00 20.06 -27.09
N GLU A 308 -0.75 21.14 -26.98
CA GLU A 308 -0.84 21.94 -25.76
C GLU A 308 -1.07 21.08 -24.50
N GLY A 309 -0.30 21.35 -23.44
CA GLY A 309 -0.26 20.59 -22.19
C GLY A 309 0.53 19.27 -22.24
N THR A 310 1.29 18.99 -23.31
CA THR A 310 2.02 17.72 -23.47
C THR A 310 3.46 17.87 -23.97
N PHE A 311 4.27 16.83 -23.71
CA PHE A 311 5.65 16.71 -24.18
C PHE A 311 5.96 15.29 -24.70
N TYR A 312 6.98 15.18 -25.55
CA TYR A 312 7.59 13.93 -26.01
C TYR A 312 9.10 14.00 -25.78
N VAL A 313 9.74 12.85 -25.59
CA VAL A 313 11.20 12.73 -25.45
C VAL A 313 11.71 11.82 -26.56
N ASP A 314 12.56 12.35 -27.44
CA ASP A 314 13.16 11.58 -28.53
C ASP A 314 14.58 11.13 -28.15
N TYR A 315 14.66 9.99 -27.47
CA TYR A 315 15.93 9.31 -27.16
C TYR A 315 16.71 8.85 -28.42
N GLN A 316 16.17 8.97 -29.65
CA GLN A 316 16.92 8.65 -30.87
C GLN A 316 17.67 9.84 -31.45
N ASN A 317 17.23 11.07 -31.12
CA ASN A 317 17.77 12.33 -31.65
C ASN A 317 18.36 13.25 -30.55
N ASP A 318 18.33 12.83 -29.28
CA ASP A 318 18.62 13.65 -28.10
C ASP A 318 17.74 14.91 -28.02
N GLU A 319 16.41 14.78 -28.19
CA GLU A 319 15.48 15.92 -28.21
C GLU A 319 14.40 15.85 -27.12
N LEU A 320 14.05 17.02 -26.56
CA LEU A 320 12.83 17.22 -25.77
C LEU A 320 11.87 18.10 -26.57
N VAL A 321 10.61 17.66 -26.70
CA VAL A 321 9.62 18.27 -27.61
C VAL A 321 8.36 18.68 -26.84
N LEU A 322 7.90 19.92 -27.01
CA LEU A 322 6.71 20.49 -26.36
C LEU A 322 5.65 20.93 -27.37
N GLY A 323 4.38 20.78 -26.99
CA GLY A 323 3.26 21.39 -27.72
C GLY A 323 2.76 22.71 -27.11
N SER A 324 3.13 22.98 -25.86
CA SER A 324 2.94 24.27 -25.18
C SER A 324 4.05 25.26 -25.60
N ASP A 325 3.78 26.56 -25.56
CA ASP A 325 4.77 27.60 -25.88
C ASP A 325 5.65 27.91 -24.65
N PRO A 326 6.98 27.73 -24.71
CA PRO A 326 7.89 28.02 -23.60
C PRO A 326 8.33 29.51 -23.57
N GLY A 327 7.80 30.36 -24.47
CA GLY A 327 8.25 31.73 -24.69
C GLY A 327 8.10 32.65 -23.47
N GLY A 328 9.19 32.83 -22.72
CA GLY A 328 9.26 33.67 -21.52
C GLY A 328 9.04 32.93 -20.19
N ALA A 329 8.77 31.62 -20.26
CA ALA A 329 8.59 30.73 -19.12
C ALA A 329 9.88 29.96 -18.78
N THR A 330 9.94 29.41 -17.57
CA THR A 330 11.02 28.51 -17.12
C THR A 330 10.62 27.06 -17.35
N VAL A 331 11.17 26.43 -18.40
CA VAL A 331 11.00 24.98 -18.59
C VAL A 331 11.98 24.22 -17.68
N THR A 332 11.48 23.25 -16.92
CA THR A 332 12.31 22.29 -16.17
C THR A 332 11.93 20.86 -16.52
N ALA A 333 12.90 19.95 -16.54
CA ALA A 333 12.68 18.53 -16.81
C ALA A 333 13.53 17.64 -15.90
N SER A 334 12.98 16.49 -15.48
CA SER A 334 13.64 15.54 -14.57
C SER A 334 14.93 15.00 -15.19
N ALA A 335 16.05 15.08 -14.46
CA ALA A 335 17.38 14.65 -14.94
C ALA A 335 18.09 13.65 -14.01
N ARG A 336 17.42 13.20 -12.93
CA ARG A 336 17.95 12.29 -11.91
C ARG A 336 16.85 11.35 -11.43
N SER A 337 17.17 10.07 -11.25
CA SER A 337 16.15 9.08 -10.85
C SER A 337 15.86 9.00 -9.36
N ARG A 338 16.81 9.34 -8.47
CA ARG A 338 16.61 9.25 -7.01
C ARG A 338 17.24 10.41 -6.27
N ALA A 339 16.58 10.84 -5.20
CA ALA A 339 17.01 11.94 -4.34
C ALA A 339 17.91 11.48 -3.21
N LEU A 340 17.51 10.42 -2.50
CA LEU A 340 18.13 10.02 -1.24
C LEU A 340 18.06 8.51 -1.03
N ARG A 341 19.17 7.92 -0.59
CA ARG A 341 19.24 6.54 -0.09
C ARG A 341 19.85 6.53 1.31
N VAL A 342 19.06 6.22 2.32
CA VAL A 342 19.54 6.10 3.71
C VAL A 342 19.95 4.65 3.96
N ARG A 343 21.24 4.41 4.20
CA ARG A 343 21.86 3.10 4.43
C ARG A 343 22.72 3.07 5.69
N SER A 344 22.37 3.91 6.66
CA SER A 344 22.98 4.01 7.99
C SER A 344 21.87 4.11 9.01
N ALA A 345 22.06 3.48 10.18
CA ALA A 345 21.05 3.47 11.23
C ALA A 345 20.88 4.85 11.90
N ASP A 346 19.75 5.07 12.57
CA ASP A 346 19.49 6.22 13.45
C ASP A 346 19.58 7.61 12.78
N VAL A 347 19.53 7.65 11.43
CA VAL A 347 19.65 8.89 10.64
C VAL A 347 18.38 9.73 10.78
N LEU A 348 18.56 11.02 11.04
CA LEU A 348 17.49 12.02 11.00
C LEU A 348 17.58 12.82 9.69
N VAL A 349 16.49 12.89 8.94
CA VAL A 349 16.29 13.85 7.85
C VAL A 349 15.15 14.79 8.26
N ARG A 350 15.43 16.11 8.32
CA ARG A 350 14.52 17.06 8.95
C ARG A 350 14.36 18.37 8.18
N GLY A 351 13.12 18.73 7.84
CA GLY A 351 12.79 20.04 7.27
C GLY A 351 13.16 20.23 5.79
N ILE A 352 13.31 19.16 5.03
CA ILE A 352 13.83 19.19 3.65
C ILE A 352 12.75 18.74 2.66
N GLY A 353 12.52 19.51 1.60
CA GLY A 353 11.71 19.14 0.46
C GLY A 353 12.50 18.31 -0.57
N ILE A 354 11.80 17.43 -1.28
CA ILE A 354 12.32 16.48 -2.25
C ILE A 354 11.35 16.42 -3.43
N ARG A 355 11.78 16.80 -4.63
CA ARG A 355 10.89 16.89 -5.80
C ARG A 355 11.53 16.63 -7.16
N LYS A 356 10.70 16.34 -8.17
CA LYS A 356 11.08 16.27 -9.59
C LYS A 356 12.19 15.25 -9.91
N TYR A 357 12.17 14.10 -9.24
CA TYR A 357 13.00 12.95 -9.59
C TYR A 357 12.23 11.96 -10.47
N ALA A 358 12.97 11.24 -11.30
CA ALA A 358 12.47 10.25 -12.26
C ALA A 358 12.78 8.78 -11.85
N PRO A 359 12.24 8.27 -10.72
CA PRO A 359 12.44 6.88 -10.36
C PRO A 359 11.64 5.97 -11.31
N SER A 360 12.31 5.20 -12.15
CA SER A 360 11.77 3.94 -12.71
C SER A 360 11.13 3.07 -11.62
N VAL A 361 10.10 2.29 -11.91
CA VAL A 361 9.42 1.43 -10.91
C VAL A 361 10.39 0.54 -10.10
N PRO A 362 11.42 -0.13 -10.68
CA PRO A 362 12.42 -0.90 -9.92
C PRO A 362 13.34 -0.09 -8.99
N HIS A 363 13.27 1.25 -8.97
CA HIS A 363 13.95 2.05 -7.95
C HIS A 363 13.24 2.03 -6.59
N MET A 364 12.01 1.52 -6.53
CA MET A 364 11.08 1.51 -5.39
C MET A 364 10.63 2.89 -4.89
N GLY A 365 11.43 3.94 -5.03
CA GLY A 365 11.01 5.33 -4.78
C GLY A 365 12.12 6.36 -5.02
N ALA A 366 11.75 7.64 -5.01
CA ALA A 366 12.70 8.76 -5.04
C ALA A 366 13.57 8.81 -3.76
N VAL A 367 13.00 8.36 -2.63
CA VAL A 367 13.69 8.13 -1.35
C VAL A 367 13.63 6.64 -1.01
N THR A 368 14.76 6.03 -0.61
CA THR A 368 14.80 4.69 -0.02
C THR A 368 15.39 4.70 1.39
N VAL A 369 14.71 4.03 2.33
CA VAL A 369 15.17 3.82 3.72
C VAL A 369 15.58 2.35 3.86
N GLU A 370 16.88 2.10 3.81
CA GLU A 370 17.55 0.78 3.74
C GLU A 370 18.35 0.47 5.02
N ALA A 371 17.98 1.10 6.15
CA ALA A 371 18.61 0.92 7.46
C ALA A 371 17.64 1.29 8.60
N PRO A 372 17.82 0.76 9.82
CA PRO A 372 16.86 0.89 10.92
C PRO A 372 16.95 2.22 11.69
N GLY A 373 15.93 2.53 12.49
CA GLY A 373 15.93 3.71 13.38
C GLY A 373 15.82 5.07 12.67
N VAL A 374 15.60 5.07 11.35
CA VAL A 374 15.62 6.29 10.52
C VAL A 374 14.36 7.12 10.75
N THR A 375 14.54 8.42 10.97
CA THR A 375 13.45 9.39 11.16
C THR A 375 13.40 10.38 9.99
N LEU A 376 12.23 10.51 9.35
CA LEU A 376 11.90 11.61 8.42
C LEU A 376 10.91 12.56 9.12
N ASP A 377 11.30 13.81 9.35
CA ASP A 377 10.54 14.79 10.16
C ASP A 377 10.33 16.10 9.37
N ARG A 378 9.06 16.47 9.11
CA ARG A 378 8.70 17.64 8.29
C ARG A 378 9.43 17.65 6.94
N VAL A 379 9.39 16.50 6.28
CA VAL A 379 9.93 16.28 4.93
C VAL A 379 8.76 16.28 3.93
N SER A 380 8.97 16.87 2.76
CA SER A 380 7.98 16.86 1.67
C SER A 380 8.54 16.09 0.48
N VAL A 381 7.88 15.02 0.03
CA VAL A 381 8.29 14.21 -1.12
C VAL A 381 7.20 14.28 -2.18
N THR A 382 7.45 15.08 -3.22
CA THR A 382 6.38 15.53 -4.13
C THR A 382 6.78 15.56 -5.60
N ASP A 383 5.81 15.37 -6.50
CA ASP A 383 5.99 15.51 -7.95
C ASP A 383 7.17 14.66 -8.49
N ASN A 384 7.26 13.39 -8.04
CA ASN A 384 8.25 12.41 -8.53
C ASN A 384 7.56 11.33 -9.37
N ALA A 385 8.26 10.77 -10.36
CA ALA A 385 7.62 10.06 -11.46
C ALA A 385 7.00 8.69 -11.16
N THR A 386 7.36 8.00 -10.08
CA THR A 386 6.64 6.80 -9.62
C THR A 386 6.35 6.87 -8.12
N THR A 387 7.15 6.22 -7.27
CA THR A 387 6.93 6.22 -5.83
C THR A 387 7.71 7.34 -5.15
N GLY A 388 7.10 8.01 -4.16
CA GLY A 388 7.77 8.99 -3.30
C GLY A 388 8.80 8.34 -2.39
N VAL A 389 8.34 7.62 -1.35
CA VAL A 389 9.19 6.97 -0.34
C VAL A 389 9.03 5.44 -0.38
N HIS A 390 10.14 4.73 -0.22
CA HIS A 390 10.14 3.30 0.09
C HIS A 390 10.89 3.00 1.39
N VAL A 391 10.28 2.23 2.29
CA VAL A 391 10.87 1.74 3.55
C VAL A 391 11.11 0.23 3.46
N LEU A 392 12.32 -0.19 3.84
CA LEU A 392 12.75 -1.58 3.89
C LEU A 392 13.69 -1.85 5.09
N SER A 393 13.27 -1.39 6.27
CA SER A 393 13.95 -1.61 7.56
C SER A 393 13.05 -1.27 8.76
N GLU A 394 13.42 -1.83 9.90
CA GLU A 394 12.75 -1.74 11.20
C GLU A 394 12.91 -0.39 11.94
N GLY A 395 11.96 -0.05 12.80
CA GLY A 395 12.01 1.11 13.70
C GLY A 395 12.05 2.46 12.98
N VAL A 396 11.38 2.57 11.83
CA VAL A 396 11.40 3.77 10.98
C VAL A 396 10.21 4.68 11.31
N ARG A 397 10.46 5.96 11.53
CA ARG A 397 9.42 6.97 11.84
C ARG A 397 9.30 8.02 10.74
N LEU A 398 8.12 8.16 10.15
CA LEU A 398 7.74 9.29 9.31
C LEU A 398 6.80 10.19 10.11
N GLN A 399 7.21 11.42 10.38
CA GLN A 399 6.45 12.36 11.20
C GLN A 399 6.27 13.72 10.53
N ASP A 400 5.03 14.23 10.49
CA ASP A 400 4.70 15.52 9.86
C ASP A 400 5.12 15.58 8.37
N VAL A 401 5.12 14.43 7.67
CA VAL A 401 5.63 14.28 6.30
C VAL A 401 4.51 14.39 5.25
N ALA A 402 4.77 15.15 4.18
CA ALA A 402 3.87 15.28 3.03
C ALA A 402 4.36 14.40 1.87
N LEU A 403 3.48 13.53 1.35
CA LEU A 403 3.74 12.61 0.23
C LEU A 403 2.70 12.90 -0.86
N GLU A 404 3.06 13.72 -1.85
CA GLU A 404 2.06 14.37 -2.72
C GLU A 404 2.34 14.17 -4.22
N ARG A 405 1.31 13.93 -5.04
CA ARG A 405 1.41 13.96 -6.51
C ARG A 405 2.50 13.05 -7.10
N ASN A 406 2.93 12.02 -6.37
CA ASN A 406 3.88 11.04 -6.89
C ASN A 406 3.17 10.10 -7.87
N GLY A 407 3.86 9.72 -8.95
CA GLY A 407 3.28 9.12 -10.14
C GLY A 407 2.58 7.77 -9.96
N MET A 408 2.93 7.01 -8.92
CA MET A 408 2.48 5.65 -8.63
C MET A 408 2.00 5.49 -7.18
N LEU A 409 2.85 5.83 -6.21
CA LEU A 409 2.62 5.67 -4.77
C LEU A 409 3.19 6.86 -3.99
N GLY A 410 2.50 7.31 -2.94
CA GLY A 410 3.11 8.20 -1.95
C GLY A 410 4.17 7.46 -1.12
N LEU A 411 3.75 6.34 -0.52
CA LEU A 411 4.58 5.45 0.31
C LEU A 411 4.48 3.99 -0.16
N SER A 412 5.60 3.26 -0.07
CA SER A 412 5.61 1.81 -0.01
C SER A 412 6.47 1.31 1.15
N ALA A 413 6.09 0.20 1.81
CA ALA A 413 6.89 -0.41 2.86
C ALA A 413 6.83 -1.94 2.81
N THR A 414 7.95 -2.59 3.12
CA THR A 414 8.07 -4.06 3.31
C THR A 414 9.19 -4.37 4.29
N GLU A 415 9.10 -5.45 5.08
CA GLU A 415 10.14 -5.80 6.08
C GLU A 415 10.42 -4.60 7.03
N ALA A 416 9.37 -3.89 7.42
CA ALA A 416 9.40 -2.61 8.14
C ALA A 416 8.71 -2.74 9.51
N ASP A 417 9.22 -3.64 10.35
CA ASP A 417 8.67 -3.85 11.71
C ASP A 417 8.89 -2.62 12.59
N GLY A 418 7.88 -2.19 13.35
CA GLY A 418 7.94 -0.95 14.15
C GLY A 418 7.87 0.33 13.29
N LEU A 419 7.12 0.32 12.19
CA LEU A 419 6.92 1.47 11.32
C LEU A 419 5.88 2.45 11.89
N GLU A 420 6.30 3.69 12.15
CA GLU A 420 5.45 4.74 12.70
C GLU A 420 5.15 5.82 11.64
N LEU A 421 3.87 6.00 11.30
CA LEU A 421 3.36 6.94 10.30
C LEU A 421 2.45 7.97 10.98
N VAL A 422 3.04 9.08 11.42
CA VAL A 422 2.40 10.03 12.35
C VAL A 422 2.21 11.41 11.67
N ARG A 423 0.95 11.88 11.62
CA ARG A 423 0.56 13.17 11.00
C ARG A 423 1.04 13.32 9.55
N LEU A 424 0.86 12.28 8.75
CA LEU A 424 1.16 12.31 7.32
C LEU A 424 0.10 13.08 6.53
N THR A 425 0.51 13.69 5.43
CA THR A 425 -0.40 14.18 4.36
C THR A 425 -0.07 13.43 3.07
N VAL A 426 -0.84 12.40 2.75
CA VAL A 426 -0.63 11.51 1.60
C VAL A 426 -1.73 11.76 0.56
N ARG A 427 -1.44 12.58 -0.46
CA ARG A 427 -2.47 13.09 -1.37
C ARG A 427 -2.13 13.08 -2.86
N ASP A 428 -3.16 12.95 -3.67
CA ASP A 428 -3.11 13.11 -5.14
C ASP A 428 -2.10 12.17 -5.84
N ASN A 429 -1.65 11.10 -5.18
CA ASN A 429 -0.67 10.15 -5.72
C ASN A 429 -1.34 9.16 -6.70
N ASN A 430 -0.51 8.39 -7.40
CA ASN A 430 -0.84 7.68 -8.64
C ASN A 430 -1.16 8.64 -9.80
N LEU A 431 -0.43 9.75 -9.89
CA LEU A 431 -0.67 10.81 -10.89
C LEU A 431 -0.50 10.34 -12.34
N GLU A 432 0.38 9.37 -12.60
CA GLU A 432 0.58 8.77 -13.94
C GLU A 432 -0.43 7.65 -14.25
N ARG A 433 -1.29 7.29 -13.29
CA ARG A 433 -2.44 6.37 -13.44
C ARG A 433 -2.06 4.93 -13.79
N PHE A 434 -1.19 4.35 -12.97
CA PHE A 434 -1.07 2.90 -12.84
C PHE A 434 -2.40 2.27 -12.41
N ASN A 435 -2.59 0.98 -12.67
CA ASN A 435 -3.72 0.24 -12.10
C ASN A 435 -3.61 0.19 -10.57
N GLN A 436 -4.77 0.22 -9.88
CA GLN A 436 -4.86 0.06 -8.43
C GLN A 436 -4.13 -1.20 -7.92
N SER A 437 -4.25 -2.30 -8.67
CA SER A 437 -3.54 -3.56 -8.42
C SER A 437 -2.47 -3.78 -9.51
N PRO A 438 -1.28 -4.29 -9.16
CA PRO A 438 -0.94 -4.90 -7.88
C PRO A 438 -0.52 -3.90 -6.78
N ALA A 439 -0.15 -2.66 -7.12
CA ALA A 439 0.20 -1.62 -6.16
C ALA A 439 0.17 -0.20 -6.77
N ALA A 440 -0.79 0.64 -6.35
CA ALA A 440 -0.80 2.09 -6.60
C ALA A 440 -1.64 2.83 -5.55
N GLY A 441 -1.44 4.14 -5.39
CA GLY A 441 -2.28 5.02 -4.57
C GLY A 441 -1.53 5.80 -3.49
N GLY A 442 -2.12 5.96 -2.30
CA GLY A 442 -1.51 6.67 -1.19
C GLY A 442 -0.35 5.89 -0.57
N ALA A 443 -0.66 4.81 0.16
CA ALA A 443 0.34 3.93 0.77
C ALA A 443 0.02 2.44 0.56
N LYS A 444 1.06 1.64 0.30
CA LYS A 444 0.99 0.17 0.41
C LYS A 444 2.09 -0.37 1.34
N ILE A 445 1.68 -1.15 2.33
CA ILE A 445 2.52 -1.72 3.39
C ILE A 445 2.29 -3.24 3.37
N GLY A 446 3.33 -4.04 3.62
CA GLY A 446 3.17 -5.48 3.80
C GLY A 446 4.36 -6.12 4.49
N ARG A 447 4.27 -7.39 4.85
CA ARG A 447 5.38 -8.16 5.48
C ARG A 447 6.05 -7.38 6.62
N SER A 448 5.25 -6.78 7.50
CA SER A 448 5.69 -5.81 8.51
C SER A 448 4.81 -5.90 9.76
N ARG A 449 5.42 -5.84 10.95
CA ARG A 449 4.75 -6.00 12.26
C ARG A 449 4.77 -4.71 13.08
N GLY A 450 3.75 -4.43 13.90
CA GLY A 450 3.76 -3.28 14.82
C GLY A 450 3.74 -1.95 14.07
N VAL A 451 2.77 -1.78 13.17
CA VAL A 451 2.67 -0.62 12.28
C VAL A 451 1.62 0.35 12.78
N LEU A 452 2.05 1.54 13.22
CA LEU A 452 1.19 2.62 13.69
C LEU A 452 0.93 3.63 12.58
N VAL A 453 -0.34 3.92 12.32
CA VAL A 453 -0.81 5.01 11.46
C VAL A 453 -1.68 5.95 12.28
N GLU A 454 -1.15 7.12 12.63
CA GLU A 454 -1.72 8.01 13.64
C GLU A 454 -1.97 9.40 13.07
N ASN A 455 -3.14 9.99 13.35
CA ASN A 455 -3.47 11.39 13.07
C ASN A 455 -3.19 11.82 11.60
N SER A 456 -3.28 10.89 10.65
CA SER A 456 -2.78 11.03 9.28
C SER A 456 -3.91 11.17 8.25
N THR A 457 -3.65 11.87 7.14
CA THR A 457 -4.64 12.10 6.07
C THR A 457 -4.21 11.44 4.76
N PHE A 458 -5.06 10.57 4.22
CA PHE A 458 -4.90 9.88 2.93
C PHE A 458 -6.04 10.30 2.00
N THR A 459 -5.80 11.29 1.12
CA THR A 459 -6.87 11.99 0.40
C THR A 459 -6.68 12.09 -1.11
N GLY A 460 -7.73 11.85 -1.89
CA GLY A 460 -7.74 12.10 -3.34
C GLY A 460 -6.77 11.26 -4.19
N ASN A 461 -6.16 10.22 -3.62
CA ASN A 461 -5.21 9.38 -4.36
C ASN A 461 -5.94 8.57 -5.44
N LEU A 462 -5.33 8.45 -6.63
CA LEU A 462 -5.94 7.83 -7.81
C LEU A 462 -5.87 6.28 -7.80
N ALA A 463 -5.93 5.68 -6.61
CA ALA A 463 -6.11 4.25 -6.35
C ALA A 463 -6.52 4.09 -4.86
N ASN A 464 -6.00 3.10 -4.13
CA ASN A 464 -6.30 2.94 -2.70
C ASN A 464 -5.71 4.11 -1.86
N GLY A 465 -6.35 4.47 -0.75
CA GLY A 465 -5.79 5.40 0.23
C GLY A 465 -4.65 4.75 1.03
N LEU A 466 -4.98 3.70 1.78
CA LEU A 466 -4.06 2.93 2.63
C LEU A 466 -4.31 1.42 2.46
N TRP A 467 -3.26 0.66 2.16
CA TRP A 467 -3.37 -0.78 1.89
C TRP A 467 -2.31 -1.59 2.67
N PHE A 468 -2.77 -2.48 3.55
CA PHE A 468 -1.98 -3.53 4.19
C PHE A 468 -2.19 -4.86 3.45
N ASP A 469 -1.11 -5.55 3.11
CA ASP A 469 -1.11 -6.76 2.27
C ASP A 469 0.03 -7.72 2.68
N GLU A 470 -0.02 -8.96 2.23
CA GLU A 470 0.98 -10.02 2.47
C GLU A 470 1.58 -10.07 3.89
N SER A 471 0.82 -10.57 4.87
CA SER A 471 1.30 -10.77 6.25
C SER A 471 1.79 -9.49 6.93
N ALA A 472 0.99 -8.42 6.88
CA ALA A 472 1.08 -7.38 7.90
C ALA A 472 0.43 -7.87 9.20
N TYR A 473 0.96 -7.43 10.35
CA TYR A 473 0.50 -7.87 11.68
C TYR A 473 0.64 -6.75 12.71
N ASP A 474 -0.16 -6.73 13.77
CA ASP A 474 -0.11 -5.70 14.83
C ASP A 474 -0.22 -4.29 14.21
N ILE A 475 -1.40 -4.00 13.67
CA ILE A 475 -1.69 -2.83 12.84
C ILE A 475 -2.60 -1.87 13.60
N ALA A 476 -2.11 -0.67 13.92
CA ALA A 476 -2.91 0.39 14.50
C ALA A 476 -3.24 1.48 13.47
N ILE A 477 -4.52 1.79 13.27
CA ILE A 477 -4.97 2.92 12.44
C ILE A 477 -5.85 3.81 13.32
N VAL A 478 -5.34 4.99 13.68
CA VAL A 478 -5.86 5.82 14.77
C VAL A 478 -6.06 7.28 14.32
N HIS A 479 -7.22 7.87 14.66
CA HIS A 479 -7.58 9.29 14.44
C HIS A 479 -7.35 9.82 13.02
N SER A 480 -7.30 8.92 12.03
CA SER A 480 -6.85 9.23 10.68
C SER A 480 -8.03 9.48 9.73
N ARG A 481 -7.77 10.26 8.66
CA ARG A 481 -8.77 10.72 7.69
C ARG A 481 -8.48 10.11 6.32
N VAL A 482 -9.36 9.24 5.84
CA VAL A 482 -9.16 8.52 4.57
C VAL A 482 -10.29 8.85 3.61
N LEU A 483 -10.02 9.78 2.69
CA LEU A 483 -11.04 10.60 2.03
C LEU A 483 -10.92 10.58 0.50
N ASP A 484 -12.05 10.49 -0.20
CA ASP A 484 -12.16 10.82 -1.64
C ASP A 484 -11.19 10.06 -2.59
N ASN A 485 -10.60 8.94 -2.16
CA ASN A 485 -9.69 8.13 -2.99
C ASN A 485 -10.48 7.33 -4.04
N THR A 486 -9.89 7.07 -5.22
CA THR A 486 -10.61 6.41 -6.32
C THR A 486 -10.72 4.89 -6.20
N GLY A 487 -9.93 4.29 -5.31
CA GLY A 487 -9.99 2.89 -4.90
C GLY A 487 -10.63 2.73 -3.52
N HIS A 488 -10.18 1.75 -2.75
CA HIS A 488 -10.57 1.58 -1.35
C HIS A 488 -10.03 2.73 -0.48
N GLY A 489 -10.73 3.06 0.60
CA GLY A 489 -10.17 3.92 1.64
C GLY A 489 -9.04 3.19 2.35
N VAL A 490 -9.41 2.28 3.26
CA VAL A 490 -8.50 1.33 3.92
C VAL A 490 -8.77 -0.06 3.37
N SER A 491 -7.71 -0.77 3.01
CA SER A 491 -7.75 -2.20 2.68
C SER A 491 -6.75 -2.95 3.55
N ILE A 492 -7.23 -3.91 4.35
CA ILE A 492 -6.39 -4.87 5.07
C ILE A 492 -6.66 -6.24 4.42
N GLU A 493 -5.58 -6.94 4.06
CA GLU A 493 -5.65 -8.11 3.19
C GLU A 493 -4.57 -9.13 3.58
N VAL A 494 -4.94 -10.42 3.70
CA VAL A 494 -4.06 -11.55 4.06
C VAL A 494 -3.10 -11.24 5.23
N SER A 495 -3.66 -10.61 6.25
CA SER A 495 -2.99 -9.96 7.39
C SER A 495 -3.86 -10.18 8.65
N GLY A 496 -3.45 -9.69 9.82
CA GLY A 496 -4.29 -9.81 11.02
C GLY A 496 -3.78 -8.99 12.20
N GLU A 497 -4.43 -9.12 13.36
CA GLU A 497 -4.16 -8.34 14.59
C GLU A 497 -4.20 -6.83 14.28
N ALA A 498 -5.40 -6.28 14.10
CA ALA A 498 -5.58 -4.92 13.62
C ALA A 498 -6.64 -4.11 14.39
N ALA A 499 -6.23 -2.96 14.92
CA ALA A 499 -7.08 -1.99 15.59
C ALA A 499 -7.35 -0.77 14.69
N VAL A 500 -8.59 -0.61 14.23
CA VAL A 500 -9.05 0.53 13.42
C VAL A 500 -9.96 1.39 14.31
N VAL A 501 -9.40 2.47 14.87
CA VAL A 501 -10.01 3.22 15.98
C VAL A 501 -10.09 4.73 15.70
N GLY A 502 -11.26 5.36 15.86
CA GLY A 502 -11.38 6.82 15.82
C GLY A 502 -11.34 7.49 14.43
N ASN A 503 -11.35 6.72 13.34
CA ASN A 503 -11.05 7.24 12.00
C ASN A 503 -12.27 7.85 11.27
N VAL A 504 -12.03 8.81 10.38
CA VAL A 504 -13.04 9.32 9.43
C VAL A 504 -12.73 8.79 8.03
N ILE A 505 -13.54 7.85 7.55
CA ILE A 505 -13.31 7.13 6.29
C ILE A 505 -14.48 7.42 5.34
N ALA A 506 -14.30 8.34 4.39
CA ALA A 506 -15.42 8.93 3.66
C ALA A 506 -15.22 9.13 2.16
N ARG A 507 -16.31 9.00 1.40
CA ARG A 507 -16.42 9.29 -0.05
C ARG A 507 -15.44 8.55 -0.96
N ASN A 508 -14.76 7.52 -0.46
CA ASN A 508 -13.90 6.67 -1.28
C ASN A 508 -14.77 5.91 -2.30
N VAL A 509 -14.30 5.85 -3.55
CA VAL A 509 -15.06 5.27 -4.67
C VAL A 509 -15.16 3.74 -4.59
N GLY A 510 -14.20 3.10 -3.93
CA GLY A 510 -14.27 1.71 -3.49
C GLY A 510 -14.97 1.55 -2.13
N ASN A 511 -14.67 0.45 -1.44
CA ASN A 511 -15.11 0.26 -0.06
C ASN A 511 -14.40 1.23 0.89
N GLY A 512 -15.06 1.67 1.96
CA GLY A 512 -14.46 2.50 3.01
C GLY A 512 -13.38 1.72 3.76
N LEU A 513 -13.78 0.71 4.52
CA LEU A 513 -12.91 -0.36 5.00
C LEU A 513 -13.17 -1.65 4.22
N LYS A 514 -12.10 -2.28 3.72
CA LYS A 514 -12.10 -3.66 3.21
C LYS A 514 -11.22 -4.52 4.13
N LEU A 515 -11.78 -5.60 4.65
CA LEU A 515 -11.03 -6.70 5.30
C LEU A 515 -11.15 -7.92 4.37
N ASN A 516 -10.04 -8.58 4.03
CA ASN A 516 -10.01 -9.61 3.00
C ASN A 516 -9.07 -10.76 3.38
N ASP A 517 -9.62 -11.93 3.75
CA ASP A 517 -8.83 -13.05 4.31
C ASP A 517 -8.00 -12.57 5.52
N THR A 518 -8.65 -11.87 6.46
CA THR A 518 -8.00 -11.07 7.52
C THR A 518 -8.62 -11.38 8.89
N GLU A 519 -7.79 -11.60 9.90
CA GLU A 519 -8.18 -12.10 11.22
C GLU A 519 -7.84 -11.17 12.39
N ASP A 520 -8.55 -11.32 13.51
CA ASP A 520 -8.31 -10.62 14.78
C ASP A 520 -8.33 -9.08 14.59
N VAL A 521 -9.52 -8.54 14.27
CA VAL A 521 -9.71 -7.14 13.88
C VAL A 521 -10.76 -6.42 14.71
N ASP A 522 -10.33 -5.40 15.46
CA ASP A 522 -11.18 -4.50 16.23
C ASP A 522 -11.45 -3.20 15.45
N VAL A 523 -12.72 -2.93 15.15
CA VAL A 523 -13.17 -1.74 14.40
C VAL A 523 -14.08 -0.91 15.29
N TRP A 524 -13.50 0.04 16.01
CA TRP A 524 -14.16 0.84 17.05
C TRP A 524 -14.25 2.32 16.71
N ASN A 525 -15.39 2.95 17.01
CA ASN A 525 -15.48 4.42 17.04
C ASN A 525 -15.03 5.09 15.73
N ASN A 526 -15.33 4.52 14.56
CA ASN A 526 -15.04 5.15 13.27
C ASN A 526 -16.30 5.79 12.67
N THR A 527 -16.12 6.89 11.94
CA THR A 527 -17.16 7.54 11.14
C THR A 527 -16.96 7.22 9.66
N PHE A 528 -17.81 6.33 9.14
CA PHE A 528 -17.85 5.95 7.72
C PHE A 528 -18.94 6.73 6.99
N VAL A 529 -18.61 7.43 5.90
CA VAL A 529 -19.59 8.23 5.16
C VAL A 529 -19.47 8.00 3.66
N ASP A 530 -20.55 7.61 2.99
CA ASP A 530 -20.70 7.71 1.52
C ASP A 530 -19.72 6.92 0.63
N ASN A 531 -18.90 6.02 1.20
CA ASN A 531 -18.13 5.05 0.40
C ASN A 531 -19.08 4.11 -0.41
N ASN A 532 -18.59 3.35 -1.39
CA ASN A 532 -19.46 2.45 -2.18
C ASN A 532 -20.12 1.35 -1.32
N ARG A 533 -19.30 0.70 -0.49
CA ARG A 533 -19.70 -0.04 0.70
C ARG A 533 -18.96 0.60 1.87
N SER A 534 -19.62 0.90 2.98
CA SER A 534 -18.90 1.55 4.10
C SER A 534 -17.89 0.59 4.74
N ILE A 535 -18.32 -0.65 5.00
CA ILE A 535 -17.49 -1.73 5.52
C ILE A 535 -17.75 -2.99 4.68
N ASN A 536 -16.69 -3.67 4.24
CA ASN A 536 -16.79 -4.94 3.54
C ASN A 536 -15.77 -5.96 4.08
N VAL A 537 -16.29 -7.01 4.71
CA VAL A 537 -15.54 -8.18 5.19
C VAL A 537 -15.71 -9.30 4.17
N VAL A 538 -14.60 -9.87 3.71
CA VAL A 538 -14.57 -10.85 2.61
C VAL A 538 -13.66 -12.02 2.94
N GLN A 539 -14.14 -13.24 2.68
CA GLN A 539 -13.33 -14.45 2.59
C GLN A 539 -13.28 -14.97 1.14
N ASP A 540 -12.11 -15.41 0.68
CA ASP A 540 -11.90 -16.13 -0.58
C ASP A 540 -11.32 -17.56 -0.31
N ASP A 541 -10.61 -18.18 -1.26
CA ASP A 541 -9.98 -19.50 -1.08
C ASP A 541 -8.46 -19.47 -0.80
N ARG A 542 -7.89 -18.31 -0.45
CA ARG A 542 -6.45 -18.12 -0.17
C ARG A 542 -5.89 -18.82 1.07
N ASP A 543 -6.71 -19.11 2.08
CA ASP A 543 -6.33 -19.95 3.23
C ASP A 543 -5.95 -21.38 2.80
N LEU A 544 -6.63 -21.89 1.76
CA LEU A 544 -6.36 -23.21 1.16
C LEU A 544 -5.43 -23.13 -0.06
N HIS A 545 -5.51 -22.02 -0.81
CA HIS A 545 -4.78 -21.80 -2.05
C HIS A 545 -4.15 -20.39 -2.03
N PRO A 546 -3.01 -20.19 -1.35
CA PRO A 546 -2.30 -18.91 -1.31
C PRO A 546 -2.03 -18.23 -2.66
N ARG A 547 -2.15 -18.97 -3.78
CA ARG A 547 -1.88 -18.56 -5.17
C ARG A 547 -0.44 -18.07 -5.44
N GLY A 548 0.41 -17.97 -4.43
CA GLY A 548 1.77 -17.40 -4.47
C GLY A 548 1.96 -16.20 -3.54
N THR A 549 0.90 -15.73 -2.90
CA THR A 549 0.91 -14.62 -1.94
C THR A 549 1.80 -14.99 -0.76
N PHE A 550 2.66 -14.07 -0.30
CA PHE A 550 3.60 -14.33 0.80
C PHE A 550 2.88 -14.46 2.14
N ARG A 551 3.00 -15.66 2.72
CA ARG A 551 2.63 -15.97 4.10
C ARG A 551 3.89 -16.08 4.94
N ASP A 552 3.98 -15.25 5.97
CA ASP A 552 5.01 -15.37 7.01
C ASP A 552 4.78 -16.69 7.80
N PRO A 553 5.76 -17.60 7.89
CA PRO A 553 5.62 -18.85 8.64
C PRO A 553 5.77 -18.68 10.16
N ASP A 554 6.29 -17.55 10.64
CA ASP A 554 6.54 -17.28 12.06
C ASP A 554 5.38 -16.50 12.73
N LEU A 555 4.43 -15.98 11.94
CA LEU A 555 3.19 -15.35 12.41
C LEU A 555 2.05 -16.36 12.60
N PRO A 556 1.11 -16.12 13.54
CA PRO A 556 -0.01 -17.04 13.82
C PRO A 556 -1.14 -17.02 12.76
N LEU A 557 -0.98 -16.25 11.67
CA LEU A 557 -1.98 -16.03 10.64
C LEU A 557 -2.49 -17.35 10.03
N THR A 558 -3.82 -17.53 9.99
CA THR A 558 -4.51 -18.59 9.28
C THR A 558 -4.90 -18.21 7.85
N TRP A 559 -5.15 -16.91 7.61
CA TRP A 559 -5.86 -16.32 6.46
C TRP A 559 -7.32 -16.77 6.29
N GLN A 560 -7.90 -17.39 7.32
CA GLN A 560 -9.34 -17.43 7.48
C GLN A 560 -9.76 -16.13 8.15
N THR A 561 -10.73 -15.43 7.56
CA THR A 561 -11.37 -14.26 8.18
C THR A 561 -12.08 -14.70 9.45
N GLN A 562 -11.60 -14.25 10.60
CA GLN A 562 -12.12 -14.62 11.92
C GLN A 562 -11.92 -13.49 12.94
N SER A 563 -12.64 -13.53 14.07
CA SER A 563 -12.48 -12.61 15.20
C SER A 563 -12.62 -11.12 14.82
N VAL A 564 -13.74 -10.72 14.20
CA VAL A 564 -13.91 -9.34 13.70
C VAL A 564 -15.02 -8.61 14.46
N ALA A 565 -14.69 -7.52 15.16
CA ALA A 565 -15.62 -6.80 16.02
C ALA A 565 -15.89 -5.36 15.55
N PHE A 566 -17.14 -5.10 15.13
CA PHE A 566 -17.64 -3.75 14.81
C PHE A 566 -18.35 -3.14 16.01
N ARG A 567 -17.84 -2.02 16.56
CA ARG A 567 -18.35 -1.40 17.78
C ARG A 567 -18.37 0.12 17.69
N ASN A 568 -19.41 0.77 18.22
CA ASN A 568 -19.52 2.22 18.33
C ASN A 568 -19.36 3.03 17.02
N ASN A 569 -19.39 2.39 15.84
CA ASN A 569 -19.16 3.07 14.57
C ASN A 569 -20.41 3.83 14.10
N VAL A 570 -20.19 4.91 13.35
CA VAL A 570 -21.24 5.70 12.71
C VAL A 570 -21.14 5.47 11.20
N ILE A 571 -22.10 4.74 10.65
CA ILE A 571 -22.04 4.16 9.31
C ILE A 571 -23.14 4.79 8.45
N VAL A 572 -22.76 5.76 7.63
CA VAL A 572 -23.66 6.72 6.99
C VAL A 572 -23.63 6.61 5.47
N HIS A 573 -24.82 6.59 4.86
CA HIS A 573 -25.03 7.09 3.50
C HIS A 573 -25.91 8.35 3.57
N THR A 574 -25.53 9.40 2.85
CA THR A 574 -26.30 10.65 2.70
C THR A 574 -27.11 10.69 1.39
N GLY A 575 -26.73 9.87 0.40
CA GLY A 575 -27.24 9.95 -0.97
C GLY A 575 -26.57 10.99 -1.87
N THR A 576 -25.71 11.86 -1.33
CA THR A 576 -25.13 12.99 -2.08
C THR A 576 -23.92 12.60 -2.95
N ALA A 577 -23.06 11.70 -2.46
CA ALA A 577 -21.87 11.29 -3.19
C ALA A 577 -22.21 10.38 -4.38
N ALA A 578 -21.94 10.87 -5.59
CA ALA A 578 -22.10 10.13 -6.83
C ALA A 578 -21.24 8.85 -6.86
N LEU A 579 -21.74 7.82 -7.56
CA LEU A 579 -20.93 6.67 -7.97
C LEU A 579 -20.35 6.92 -9.37
N PRO A 580 -19.23 6.27 -9.74
CA PRO A 580 -18.78 6.22 -11.13
C PRO A 580 -19.86 5.61 -12.02
N ALA A 581 -20.01 6.10 -13.25
CA ALA A 581 -21.06 5.67 -14.19
C ALA A 581 -21.01 4.17 -14.61
N LYS A 582 -20.04 3.39 -14.12
CA LYS A 582 -19.94 1.93 -14.27
C LYS A 582 -20.52 1.15 -13.07
N MET A 583 -20.90 1.81 -11.98
CA MET A 583 -21.52 1.20 -10.79
C MET A 583 -23.00 1.60 -10.71
N GLU A 584 -23.90 0.62 -10.72
CA GLU A 584 -25.34 0.86 -10.79
C GLU A 584 -25.96 1.34 -9.47
N SER A 585 -25.46 0.86 -8.32
CA SER A 585 -25.96 1.23 -6.98
C SER A 585 -25.00 0.79 -5.86
N ARG A 586 -25.09 1.45 -4.70
CA ARG A 586 -24.48 0.97 -3.45
C ARG A 586 -25.28 -0.23 -2.93
N THR A 587 -24.60 -1.26 -2.41
CA THR A 587 -25.24 -2.54 -2.08
C THR A 587 -25.58 -2.71 -0.60
N CYS A 588 -24.69 -2.32 0.31
CA CYS A 588 -24.88 -2.41 1.76
C CYS A 588 -23.98 -1.45 2.53
N LEU A 589 -24.33 -1.19 3.80
CA LEU A 589 -23.50 -0.39 4.71
C LEU A 589 -22.43 -1.29 5.37
N LEU A 590 -22.86 -2.39 5.99
CA LEU A 590 -22.00 -3.46 6.50
C LEU A 590 -22.18 -4.72 5.63
N CYS A 591 -21.12 -5.18 4.98
CA CYS A 591 -21.16 -6.26 4.00
C CYS A 591 -20.22 -7.40 4.38
N VAL A 592 -20.72 -8.48 4.98
CA VAL A 592 -19.95 -9.67 5.38
C VAL A 592 -20.27 -10.83 4.44
N GLU A 593 -19.30 -11.25 3.63
CA GLU A 593 -19.48 -12.21 2.54
C GLU A 593 -18.34 -13.25 2.52
N ASP A 594 -18.67 -14.53 2.28
CA ASP A 594 -17.68 -15.58 1.98
C ASP A 594 -17.89 -16.10 0.55
N PHE A 595 -16.93 -15.82 -0.34
CA PHE A 595 -16.96 -16.28 -1.72
C PHE A 595 -16.47 -17.73 -1.90
N SER A 596 -15.87 -18.33 -0.87
CA SER A 596 -15.61 -19.76 -0.82
C SER A 596 -16.84 -20.58 -0.42
N GLY A 597 -17.84 -19.95 0.22
CA GLY A 597 -19.12 -20.53 0.62
C GLY A 597 -19.05 -21.53 1.79
N ARG A 598 -17.90 -21.60 2.48
CA ARG A 598 -17.63 -22.54 3.57
C ARG A 598 -18.09 -22.03 4.93
N TRP A 599 -18.23 -20.72 5.12
CA TRP A 599 -18.37 -20.11 6.44
C TRP A 599 -19.58 -19.19 6.55
N THR A 600 -20.39 -19.38 7.58
CA THR A 600 -21.31 -18.35 8.07
C THR A 600 -20.52 -17.25 8.79
N ALA A 601 -21.07 -16.03 8.86
CA ALA A 601 -20.43 -14.94 9.60
C ALA A 601 -20.24 -15.23 11.10
N ALA A 602 -21.04 -16.13 11.69
CA ALA A 602 -20.87 -16.58 13.08
C ALA A 602 -19.78 -17.67 13.26
N GLU A 603 -19.45 -18.43 12.21
CA GLU A 603 -18.29 -19.34 12.21
C GLU A 603 -16.97 -18.59 11.95
N MET A 604 -17.07 -17.36 11.43
CA MET A 604 -15.98 -16.37 11.32
C MET A 604 -15.93 -15.40 12.51
N ASP A 605 -16.67 -15.67 13.59
CA ASP A 605 -16.85 -14.78 14.76
C ASP A 605 -16.95 -13.27 14.43
N VAL A 606 -17.67 -12.95 13.35
CA VAL A 606 -17.90 -11.56 12.95
C VAL A 606 -19.07 -11.03 13.76
N THR A 607 -18.83 -10.00 14.56
CA THR A 607 -19.78 -9.48 15.53
C THR A 607 -19.97 -7.97 15.37
N ALA A 608 -21.19 -7.48 15.57
CA ALA A 608 -21.52 -6.06 15.48
C ALA A 608 -22.41 -5.64 16.65
N ALA A 609 -22.02 -4.58 17.39
CA ALA A 609 -22.82 -4.09 18.52
C ALA A 609 -22.58 -2.59 18.82
N GLY A 610 -23.67 -1.85 19.05
CA GLY A 610 -23.62 -0.44 19.43
C GLY A 610 -23.27 0.50 18.26
N ASN A 611 -23.47 0.06 17.01
CA ASN A 611 -23.23 0.91 15.84
C ASN A 611 -24.49 1.71 15.46
N VAL A 612 -24.29 2.88 14.84
CA VAL A 612 -25.34 3.73 14.28
C VAL A 612 -25.31 3.60 12.77
N TYR A 613 -26.46 3.33 12.16
CA TYR A 613 -26.62 3.23 10.70
C TYR A 613 -27.51 4.36 10.18
N GLN A 614 -27.10 5.06 9.13
CA GLN A 614 -27.91 6.11 8.50
C GLN A 614 -28.07 5.88 7.00
N ARG A 615 -29.29 6.10 6.48
CA ARG A 615 -29.60 6.17 5.05
C ARG A 615 -30.53 7.35 4.74
N PRO A 616 -30.52 7.91 3.51
CA PRO A 616 -31.54 8.88 3.09
C PRO A 616 -32.93 8.24 2.95
N ASP A 617 -33.01 6.96 2.57
CA ASP A 617 -34.24 6.21 2.35
C ASP A 617 -34.03 4.68 2.59
N ASP A 618 -35.10 3.86 2.51
CA ASP A 618 -35.03 2.41 2.81
C ASP A 618 -34.43 1.56 1.66
N MET A 619 -34.17 2.18 0.51
CA MET A 619 -33.70 1.60 -0.74
C MET A 619 -32.26 2.01 -1.12
N SER A 620 -31.67 2.98 -0.40
CA SER A 620 -30.35 3.57 -0.68
C SER A 620 -29.38 3.47 0.51
N PRO A 621 -28.50 2.43 0.58
CA PRO A 621 -28.64 1.14 -0.08
C PRO A 621 -29.82 0.33 0.50
N LYS A 622 -30.39 -0.55 -0.31
CA LYS A 622 -31.56 -1.37 0.02
C LYS A 622 -31.33 -2.35 1.17
N TRP A 623 -30.10 -2.80 1.33
CA TRP A 623 -29.68 -3.64 2.43
C TRP A 623 -28.84 -2.81 3.39
N LEU A 624 -29.12 -2.92 4.68
CA LEU A 624 -28.35 -2.29 5.74
C LEU A 624 -27.16 -3.18 6.11
N VAL A 625 -27.43 -4.49 6.31
CA VAL A 625 -26.41 -5.53 6.49
C VAL A 625 -26.56 -6.65 5.45
N VAL A 626 -25.43 -7.11 4.91
CA VAL A 626 -25.31 -8.42 4.23
C VAL A 626 -24.45 -9.33 5.12
N TRP A 627 -24.87 -10.58 5.32
CA TRP A 627 -24.34 -11.47 6.36
C TRP A 627 -24.11 -12.90 5.84
N SER A 628 -22.88 -13.39 5.91
CA SER A 628 -22.47 -14.63 5.23
C SER A 628 -23.21 -15.89 5.70
N ARG A 629 -23.44 -16.83 4.77
CA ARG A 629 -24.04 -18.14 5.03
C ARG A 629 -23.35 -19.25 4.23
N ARG A 630 -22.98 -20.33 4.94
CA ARG A 630 -22.48 -21.58 4.34
C ARG A 630 -23.44 -22.14 3.26
N ASP A 631 -22.87 -22.54 2.12
CA ASP A 631 -23.50 -23.15 0.94
C ASP A 631 -24.68 -22.37 0.29
N LYS A 632 -24.84 -21.07 0.59
CA LYS A 632 -26.02 -20.27 0.22
C LYS A 632 -25.65 -18.82 -0.09
N ASP A 633 -26.50 -18.13 -0.84
CA ASP A 633 -26.46 -16.66 -0.91
C ASP A 633 -26.49 -16.09 0.54
N PRO A 634 -25.82 -14.97 0.84
CA PRO A 634 -25.83 -14.38 2.20
C PRO A 634 -27.25 -13.99 2.65
N HIS A 635 -27.45 -13.82 3.94
CA HIS A 635 -28.66 -13.17 4.46
C HIS A 635 -28.57 -11.67 4.18
N VAL A 636 -29.67 -11.04 3.78
CA VAL A 636 -29.73 -9.59 3.53
C VAL A 636 -30.79 -8.95 4.43
N PHE A 637 -30.36 -8.03 5.29
CA PHE A 637 -31.20 -7.35 6.27
C PHE A 637 -31.51 -5.92 5.80
N ARG A 638 -32.76 -5.48 5.94
CA ARG A 638 -33.14 -4.09 5.63
C ARG A 638 -33.21 -3.19 6.86
N THR A 639 -33.33 -3.79 8.05
CA THR A 639 -33.36 -3.08 9.33
C THR A 639 -32.42 -3.72 10.34
N VAL A 640 -31.94 -2.93 11.29
CA VAL A 640 -31.23 -3.36 12.50
C VAL A 640 -32.14 -4.25 13.38
N ALA A 641 -33.46 -4.01 13.37
CA ALA A 641 -34.43 -4.84 14.09
C ALA A 641 -34.48 -6.28 13.56
N ASP A 642 -34.54 -6.47 12.24
CA ASP A 642 -34.49 -7.79 11.61
C ASP A 642 -33.15 -8.49 11.90
N PHE A 643 -32.03 -7.75 11.81
CA PHE A 643 -30.68 -8.24 12.09
C PHE A 643 -30.55 -8.76 13.52
N ARG A 644 -30.98 -7.95 14.51
CA ARG A 644 -31.00 -8.30 15.93
C ARG A 644 -31.85 -9.52 16.25
N ILE A 645 -33.06 -9.60 15.70
CA ILE A 645 -33.98 -10.71 15.98
C ILE A 645 -33.51 -12.01 15.31
N THR A 646 -32.86 -11.93 14.14
CA THR A 646 -32.50 -13.12 13.33
C THR A 646 -31.13 -13.71 13.67
N VAL A 647 -30.13 -12.89 14.00
CA VAL A 647 -28.74 -13.33 14.24
C VAL A 647 -28.10 -12.74 15.51
N HIS A 648 -28.92 -12.10 16.37
CA HIS A 648 -28.54 -11.64 17.71
C HIS A 648 -27.35 -10.67 17.76
N GLN A 649 -27.20 -9.87 16.69
CA GLN A 649 -26.26 -8.76 16.60
C GLN A 649 -26.95 -7.42 16.95
N GLU A 650 -26.17 -6.36 17.08
CA GLU A 650 -26.61 -5.01 17.38
C GLU A 650 -27.53 -4.90 18.59
N GLU A 651 -27.13 -5.45 19.75
CA GLU A 651 -27.94 -5.39 20.98
C GLU A 651 -28.45 -3.96 21.28
N THR A 652 -27.55 -2.98 21.29
CA THR A 652 -27.85 -1.55 21.54
C THR A 652 -27.90 -0.69 20.27
N GLY A 653 -27.55 -1.23 19.11
CA GLY A 653 -27.42 -0.46 17.85
C GLY A 653 -28.72 0.18 17.35
N VAL A 654 -28.61 1.21 16.52
CA VAL A 654 -29.77 1.98 16.01
C VAL A 654 -29.65 2.34 14.55
N GLU A 655 -30.80 2.62 13.92
CA GLU A 655 -30.89 3.03 12.53
C GLU A 655 -31.69 4.33 12.34
N PHE A 656 -31.26 5.13 11.37
CA PHE A 656 -31.92 6.34 10.91
C PHE A 656 -32.19 6.25 9.41
N THR A 657 -33.41 6.60 9.02
CA THR A 657 -33.82 6.72 7.62
C THR A 657 -34.40 8.12 7.40
N GLY A 658 -33.86 8.87 6.45
CA GLY A 658 -34.28 10.24 6.14
C GLY A 658 -33.94 11.29 7.22
N THR A 659 -33.16 10.91 8.24
CA THR A 659 -32.67 11.81 9.32
C THR A 659 -31.16 11.86 9.26
N THR A 660 -30.57 13.07 9.27
CA THR A 660 -29.12 13.27 9.27
C THR A 660 -28.56 13.24 10.70
N VAL A 661 -27.49 12.48 10.91
CA VAL A 661 -26.77 12.39 12.20
C VAL A 661 -25.38 13.05 12.16
N LEU A 662 -24.94 13.49 10.97
CA LEU A 662 -23.70 14.23 10.72
C LEU A 662 -23.96 15.54 9.96
N SER A 663 -23.06 16.52 10.10
CA SER A 663 -22.98 17.71 9.26
C SER A 663 -22.28 17.43 7.90
N GLU A 664 -22.29 18.42 7.00
CA GLU A 664 -21.55 18.35 5.72
C GLU A 664 -20.02 18.22 5.95
N ASP A 665 -19.50 18.86 7.00
CA ASP A 665 -18.11 18.75 7.48
C ASP A 665 -17.80 17.45 8.25
N LEU A 666 -18.72 16.46 8.19
CA LEU A 666 -18.66 15.14 8.83
C LEU A 666 -18.61 15.17 10.36
N GLN A 667 -19.03 16.27 10.99
CA GLN A 667 -19.10 16.41 12.45
C GLN A 667 -20.39 15.77 13.01
N PRO A 668 -20.41 15.26 14.25
CA PRO A 668 -21.64 14.78 14.88
C PRO A 668 -22.69 15.89 15.00
N LEU A 669 -23.95 15.53 14.86
CA LEU A 669 -25.10 16.39 15.24
C LEU A 669 -25.65 15.96 16.61
N PRO A 670 -26.38 16.82 17.34
CA PRO A 670 -26.85 16.50 18.70
C PRO A 670 -27.66 15.19 18.82
N VAL A 671 -28.39 14.80 17.77
CA VAL A 671 -29.11 13.51 17.70
C VAL A 671 -28.20 12.28 17.80
N LEU A 672 -26.92 12.42 17.46
CA LEU A 672 -25.89 11.39 17.62
C LEU A 672 -25.24 11.46 19.02
N GLU A 673 -24.96 12.66 19.51
CA GLU A 673 -24.37 12.88 20.83
C GLU A 673 -25.28 12.31 21.93
N GLU A 674 -26.58 12.61 21.88
CA GLU A 674 -27.61 12.13 22.82
C GLU A 674 -27.71 10.59 22.91
N LEU A 675 -27.33 9.87 21.84
CA LEU A 675 -27.36 8.40 21.81
C LEU A 675 -26.17 7.75 22.52
N SER A 676 -25.06 8.45 22.74
CA SER A 676 -23.81 7.82 23.22
C SER A 676 -23.99 7.14 24.58
N GLY A 677 -24.85 7.67 25.46
CA GLY A 677 -25.14 7.05 26.76
C GLY A 677 -25.98 5.76 26.71
N SER A 678 -26.67 5.48 25.60
CA SER A 678 -27.59 4.33 25.46
C SER A 678 -27.19 3.32 24.38
N VAL A 679 -26.50 3.77 23.33
CA VAL A 679 -26.06 2.95 22.18
C VAL A 679 -24.62 2.50 22.33
N ALA A 680 -23.70 3.42 22.65
CA ALA A 680 -22.27 3.10 22.68
C ALA A 680 -21.91 2.17 23.83
N LEU A 681 -21.06 1.19 23.53
CA LEU A 681 -20.43 0.28 24.48
C LEU A 681 -19.19 0.93 25.09
N PRO A 682 -18.80 0.53 26.32
CA PRO A 682 -17.60 1.06 26.96
C PRO A 682 -16.35 0.68 26.16
N LEU A 683 -15.50 1.66 25.84
CA LEU A 683 -14.24 1.45 25.13
C LEU A 683 -13.28 0.60 26.00
N PRO A 684 -12.71 -0.51 25.49
CA PRO A 684 -11.76 -1.35 26.22
C PRO A 684 -10.49 -0.59 26.59
N ASP A 685 -9.84 -0.99 27.68
CA ASP A 685 -8.65 -0.32 28.23
C ASP A 685 -7.53 -0.17 27.19
N GLU A 686 -7.23 -1.22 26.42
CA GLU A 686 -6.17 -1.24 25.40
C GLU A 686 -6.48 -0.33 24.20
N LEU A 687 -7.73 -0.35 23.70
CA LEU A 687 -8.18 0.54 22.61
C LEU A 687 -8.36 1.99 23.07
N ALA A 688 -8.57 2.20 24.37
CA ALA A 688 -8.61 3.53 24.97
C ALA A 688 -7.20 4.12 25.11
N GLU A 689 -6.22 3.33 25.56
CA GLU A 689 -4.81 3.74 25.59
C GLU A 689 -4.31 4.05 24.16
N LEU A 690 -4.59 3.18 23.18
CA LEU A 690 -4.23 3.39 21.78
C LEU A 690 -4.83 4.69 21.18
N ALA A 691 -6.01 5.09 21.64
CA ALA A 691 -6.71 6.27 21.13
C ALA A 691 -6.49 7.56 21.96
N ASP A 692 -5.65 7.54 23.00
CA ASP A 692 -5.53 8.60 24.03
C ASP A 692 -6.90 9.00 24.63
N ARG A 693 -7.67 7.99 25.05
CA ARG A 693 -9.02 8.13 25.63
C ARG A 693 -9.11 7.46 26.99
N THR A 694 -10.11 7.86 27.78
CA THR A 694 -10.37 7.23 29.08
C THR A 694 -10.99 5.83 28.90
N PRO A 695 -10.42 4.77 29.51
CA PRO A 695 -11.04 3.45 29.54
C PRO A 695 -12.49 3.46 30.03
N GLY A 696 -13.35 2.67 29.40
CA GLY A 696 -14.78 2.59 29.70
C GLY A 696 -15.61 3.79 29.24
N SER A 697 -15.01 4.78 28.56
CA SER A 697 -15.75 5.90 27.94
C SER A 697 -16.73 5.42 26.86
N ARG A 698 -17.76 6.23 26.59
CA ARG A 698 -18.85 5.92 25.65
C ARG A 698 -19.02 7.09 24.69
N HIS A 699 -18.71 6.85 23.42
CA HIS A 699 -18.77 7.81 22.31
C HIS A 699 -19.25 7.09 21.05
N LEU A 700 -19.77 7.80 20.06
CA LEU A 700 -20.23 7.24 18.79
C LEU A 700 -19.51 7.88 17.60
N GLY A 701 -18.94 7.04 16.74
CA GLY A 701 -18.10 7.47 15.64
C GLY A 701 -16.74 8.00 16.10
N ALA A 702 -16.07 8.68 15.17
CA ALA A 702 -14.79 9.34 15.39
C ALA A 702 -14.89 10.47 16.42
N TRP A 703 -13.77 10.76 17.08
CA TRP A 703 -13.62 11.96 17.90
C TRP A 703 -13.30 13.18 17.02
N THR A 704 -13.46 14.38 17.57
CA THR A 704 -13.45 15.66 16.83
C THR A 704 -12.76 16.79 17.61
N ASP A 705 -11.93 16.44 18.59
CA ASP A 705 -11.23 17.31 19.54
C ASP A 705 -9.71 17.40 19.27
#